data_AF-A0AAD6Q1Z4-F1
#
_entry.id   AF-A0AAD6Q1Z4-F1
#
_cell.length_a   1.000
_cell.length_b   1.000
_cell.length_c   1.000
_cell.angle_alpha   90.00
_cell.angle_beta   90.00
_cell.angle_gamma   90.00
#
_symmetry.space_group_name_H-M   'P 1'
#
loop_
_entity.id
_entity.type
_entity.pdbx_description
1 polymer ?
#
loop_
_entity_poly.entity_id
_entity_poly.type
_entity_poly.pdbx_seq_one_letter_code
_entity_poly.pdbx_strand_id
1 'polypeptide(L)'
;MLKLMLACCKVYISESRNKVALESIERAAKLFPEAPIVNKFEDVTYNRVGYTLVSSLAPKPSLDSCALKDAVLAMVKAALETIDFGLHCGSHPRLGVVDHICFHPLAQSSLDQAAGIAKSLAVDVGSSLQVPTFLYGAANVEGRTLDSIRRELGYFKPNSGNQWAGGPNSESLPLKPDEGPAEVNQAKGVLVIGATRWVDNYNIPVISTDIAAVRRIAKRVSGRGGGLLSVQAMALAHGNDVIEVACNLLEPSNVGGEMVQQEVERLAEEEDKVLPFCENYFKKKCYAERKLLSAQETTQILITSELETTSFNTSIGKSIKIILSRRQEMDFDSSCKNKKTANESMLICCMLFISEARNRAALDLIEQAARIDSESVIVNKFEDRVYNRIRFTIVSYVVVDSTGSPIYSPLHQTVLAIVEAAYGAINLELHSGAHPRLGVVDDIAFHPLAEASLDEAAWLAKAVAADIGSRFQVPVFLYAAAHPTGRAPDTIRRELGYYRPNFMGSQWAGWNIPEILPENPDHGPNHVSRTRGVTLIGARSWVTLYNIPIMCTDVSTARRIARMVSARGGGLPTVQSLALFHGDDSAEIACMLLEPNRIGPDRVQAQVEMLAAQEGLDVEKGYFTDLSPEMIVQKYMNLISAGRD
;
A
#
# COMPACT_ATOMS: atom_id res chain seq x y z
N MET A 1 14.42 23.15 3.86
CA MET A 1 13.59 22.16 3.14
C MET A 1 13.18 22.76 1.81
N LEU A 2 13.49 22.10 0.70
CA LEU A 2 12.84 22.39 -0.57
C LEU A 2 11.35 22.03 -0.41
N LYS A 3 10.46 22.97 -0.73
CA LYS A 3 9.01 22.75 -0.68
C LYS A 3 8.63 21.73 -1.75
N LEU A 4 7.94 20.66 -1.36
CA LEU A 4 7.49 19.64 -2.30
C LEU A 4 6.37 20.19 -3.19
N MET A 5 6.51 19.99 -4.50
CA MET A 5 5.59 20.44 -5.52
C MET A 5 5.08 19.21 -6.28
N LEU A 6 3.77 18.98 -6.24
CA LEU A 6 3.13 17.81 -6.82
C LEU A 6 2.02 18.22 -7.79
N ALA A 7 1.72 17.37 -8.76
CA ALA A 7 0.51 17.44 -9.54
C ALA A 7 -0.14 16.07 -9.62
N CYS A 8 -1.47 16.08 -9.69
CA CYS A 8 -2.28 14.90 -9.98
C CYS A 8 -2.97 15.08 -11.33
N CYS A 9 -3.14 13.98 -12.06
CA CYS A 9 -3.94 13.91 -13.26
C CYS A 9 -5.00 12.81 -13.12
N LYS A 10 -6.28 13.17 -13.31
CA LYS A 10 -7.38 12.22 -13.47
C LYS A 10 -7.64 12.02 -14.96
N VAL A 11 -7.49 10.79 -15.46
CA VAL A 11 -7.70 10.39 -16.86
C VAL A 11 -8.88 9.45 -16.94
N TYR A 12 -9.91 9.83 -17.68
CA TYR A 12 -11.11 9.01 -17.86
C TYR A 12 -11.23 8.48 -19.28
N ILE A 13 -11.33 7.15 -19.39
CA ILE A 13 -11.37 6.41 -20.65
C ILE A 13 -12.68 5.66 -20.76
N SER A 14 -13.35 5.79 -21.90
CA SER A 14 -14.61 5.12 -22.25
C SER A 14 -14.32 3.68 -22.67
N GLU A 15 -13.85 2.85 -21.73
CA GLU A 15 -13.72 1.39 -21.87
C GLU A 15 -13.45 0.79 -20.48
N SER A 16 -14.08 -0.33 -20.13
CA SER A 16 -13.75 -1.12 -18.93
C SER A 16 -13.88 -2.63 -19.12
N ARG A 17 -14.35 -3.08 -20.29
CA ARG A 17 -14.63 -4.48 -20.60
C ARG A 17 -13.51 -5.11 -21.43
N ASN A 18 -12.83 -4.33 -22.27
CA ASN A 18 -11.71 -4.78 -23.09
C ASN A 18 -10.40 -4.81 -22.31
N LYS A 19 -10.13 -5.95 -21.64
CA LYS A 19 -8.92 -6.15 -20.83
C LYS A 19 -7.61 -5.90 -21.59
N VAL A 20 -7.54 -6.31 -22.86
CA VAL A 20 -6.31 -6.17 -23.67
C VAL A 20 -6.00 -4.68 -23.92
N ALA A 21 -7.03 -3.87 -24.19
CA ALA A 21 -6.87 -2.43 -24.32
C ALA A 21 -6.42 -1.79 -22.99
N LEU A 22 -7.07 -2.14 -21.87
CA LEU A 22 -6.70 -1.64 -20.54
C LEU A 22 -5.26 -1.98 -20.16
N GLU A 23 -4.83 -3.23 -20.39
CA GLU A 23 -3.45 -3.67 -20.17
C GLU A 23 -2.44 -2.92 -21.06
N SER A 24 -2.84 -2.54 -22.28
CA SER A 24 -2.01 -1.72 -23.17
C SER A 24 -1.82 -0.31 -22.62
N ILE A 25 -2.91 0.31 -22.17
CA ILE A 25 -2.92 1.65 -21.57
C ILE A 25 -2.09 1.69 -20.28
N GLU A 26 -2.27 0.70 -19.41
CA GLU A 26 -1.52 0.60 -18.14
C GLU A 26 -0.03 0.34 -18.38
N ARG A 27 0.32 -0.46 -19.40
CA ARG A 27 1.73 -0.63 -19.82
C ARG A 27 2.34 0.66 -20.35
N ALA A 28 1.58 1.46 -21.09
CA ALA A 28 2.05 2.75 -21.58
C ALA A 28 2.39 3.71 -20.43
N ALA A 29 1.56 3.75 -19.38
CA ALA A 29 1.83 4.53 -18.18
C ALA A 29 3.10 4.05 -17.43
N LYS A 30 3.31 2.73 -17.34
CA LYS A 30 4.46 2.13 -16.65
C LYS A 30 5.82 2.46 -17.26
N LEU A 31 5.87 3.01 -18.47
CA LEU A 31 7.11 3.54 -19.07
C LEU A 31 7.61 4.81 -18.36
N PHE A 32 6.78 5.42 -17.51
CA PHE A 32 7.05 6.67 -16.81
C PHE A 32 6.92 6.45 -15.30
N PRO A 33 7.95 5.85 -14.66
CA PRO A 33 7.89 5.51 -13.24
C PRO A 33 7.72 6.74 -12.34
N GLU A 34 8.21 7.91 -12.76
CA GLU A 34 8.03 9.19 -12.06
C GLU A 34 6.57 9.71 -12.01
N ALA A 35 5.66 9.10 -12.78
CA ALA A 35 4.24 9.42 -12.81
C ALA A 35 3.37 8.18 -12.58
N PRO A 36 3.45 7.52 -11.40
CA PRO A 36 2.75 6.27 -11.16
C PRO A 36 1.23 6.45 -11.17
N ILE A 37 0.52 5.41 -11.62
CA ILE A 37 -0.92 5.26 -11.39
C ILE A 37 -1.12 4.92 -9.91
N VAL A 38 -1.70 5.85 -9.15
CA VAL A 38 -1.97 5.69 -7.71
C VAL A 38 -3.38 5.19 -7.42
N ASN A 39 -4.29 5.29 -8.39
CA ASN A 39 -5.65 4.78 -8.27
C ASN A 39 -6.23 4.40 -9.65
N LYS A 40 -7.03 3.32 -9.67
CA LYS A 40 -7.82 2.86 -10.81
C LYS A 40 -9.26 2.63 -10.34
N PHE A 41 -10.20 3.32 -10.96
CA PHE A 41 -11.64 3.13 -10.76
C PHE A 41 -12.24 2.54 -12.03
N GLU A 42 -12.65 1.28 -11.99
CA GLU A 42 -13.23 0.58 -13.13
C GLU A 42 -14.72 0.33 -12.90
N ASP A 43 -15.57 0.76 -13.84
CA ASP A 43 -17.02 0.51 -13.80
C ASP A 43 -17.50 -0.16 -15.10
N VAL A 44 -17.88 -1.42 -14.98
CA VAL A 44 -18.34 -2.28 -16.10
C VAL A 44 -19.69 -1.82 -16.65
N THR A 45 -20.57 -1.29 -15.81
CA THR A 45 -21.91 -0.84 -16.19
C THR A 45 -21.82 0.45 -17.00
N TYR A 46 -21.04 1.41 -16.52
CA TYR A 46 -20.73 2.64 -17.24
C TYR A 46 -19.85 2.41 -18.48
N ASN A 47 -19.19 1.27 -18.56
CA ASN A 47 -18.15 0.97 -19.55
C ASN A 47 -17.07 2.05 -19.58
N ARG A 48 -16.55 2.38 -18.40
CA ARG A 48 -15.61 3.49 -18.18
C ARG A 48 -14.59 3.13 -17.11
N VAL A 49 -13.36 3.56 -17.31
CA VAL A 49 -12.28 3.50 -16.31
C VAL A 49 -11.75 4.91 -16.04
N GLY A 50 -11.43 5.18 -14.78
CA GLY A 50 -10.73 6.38 -14.33
C GLY A 50 -9.38 6.01 -13.75
N TYR A 51 -8.31 6.63 -14.24
CA TYR A 51 -6.96 6.50 -13.69
C TYR A 51 -6.57 7.79 -13.00
N THR A 52 -5.88 7.67 -11.86
CA THR A 52 -5.27 8.80 -11.16
C THR A 52 -3.77 8.63 -11.16
N LEU A 53 -3.05 9.59 -11.73
CA LEU A 53 -1.59 9.63 -11.78
C LEU A 53 -1.09 10.79 -10.93
N VAL A 54 0.06 10.63 -10.27
CA VAL A 54 0.69 11.69 -9.45
C VAL A 54 2.16 11.79 -9.82
N SER A 55 2.72 13.00 -9.87
CA SER A 55 4.13 13.23 -10.17
C SER A 55 4.63 14.47 -9.43
N SER A 56 5.94 14.53 -9.19
CA SER A 56 6.60 15.77 -8.80
C SER A 56 6.62 16.77 -9.94
N LEU A 57 6.59 18.04 -9.57
CA LEU A 57 6.87 19.16 -10.47
C LEU A 57 8.20 19.81 -10.12
N ALA A 58 8.99 20.13 -11.15
CA ALA A 58 10.17 20.95 -10.99
C ALA A 58 9.77 22.40 -10.60
N PRO A 59 10.50 23.08 -9.69
CA PRO A 59 10.20 24.46 -9.30
C PRO A 59 10.24 25.47 -10.45
N LYS A 60 11.01 25.16 -11.50
CA LYS A 60 11.02 25.85 -12.78
C LYS A 60 10.76 24.79 -13.86
N PRO A 61 9.52 24.67 -14.37
CA PRO A 61 9.29 23.78 -15.50
C PRO A 61 10.12 24.30 -16.68
N SER A 62 11.08 23.51 -17.17
CA SER A 62 11.46 23.63 -18.57
C SER A 62 10.22 23.27 -19.38
N LEU A 63 9.98 23.98 -20.48
CA LEU A 63 8.76 23.85 -21.28
C LEU A 63 8.61 22.43 -21.90
N ASP A 64 9.67 21.63 -21.89
CA ASP A 64 9.84 20.53 -22.85
C ASP A 64 9.67 19.11 -22.26
N SER A 65 9.67 18.89 -20.94
CA SER A 65 9.39 17.55 -20.39
C SER A 65 8.77 17.57 -19.00
N CYS A 66 7.66 16.87 -18.87
CA CYS A 66 6.94 16.66 -17.61
C CYS A 66 6.49 15.20 -17.59
N ALA A 67 7.04 14.39 -16.68
CA ALA A 67 6.75 12.96 -16.62
C ALA A 67 5.24 12.66 -16.56
N LEU A 68 4.48 13.49 -15.82
CA LEU A 68 3.02 13.38 -15.77
C LEU A 68 2.35 13.61 -17.12
N LYS A 69 2.80 14.63 -17.88
CA LYS A 69 2.28 14.91 -19.22
C LYS A 69 2.57 13.75 -20.16
N ASP A 70 3.82 13.29 -20.15
CA ASP A 70 4.32 12.28 -21.09
C ASP A 70 3.67 10.91 -20.82
N ALA A 71 3.47 10.55 -19.56
CA ALA A 71 2.71 9.37 -19.15
C ALA A 71 1.26 9.42 -19.63
N VAL A 72 0.58 10.55 -19.39
CA VAL A 72 -0.80 10.74 -19.81
C VAL A 72 -0.92 10.73 -21.33
N LEU A 73 0.00 11.37 -22.06
CA LEU A 73 0.02 11.34 -23.53
C LEU A 73 0.19 9.92 -24.07
N ALA A 74 1.08 9.12 -23.46
CA ALA A 74 1.28 7.72 -23.83
C ALA A 74 0.02 6.88 -23.57
N MET A 75 -0.67 7.08 -22.44
CA MET A 75 -1.96 6.45 -22.15
C MET A 75 -3.03 6.83 -23.18
N VAL A 76 -3.13 8.12 -23.53
CA VAL A 76 -4.09 8.61 -24.53
C VAL A 76 -3.82 7.95 -25.87
N LYS A 77 -2.56 7.90 -26.31
CA LYS A 77 -2.17 7.24 -27.56
C LYS A 77 -2.56 5.76 -27.56
N ALA A 78 -2.20 5.02 -26.50
CA ALA A 78 -2.54 3.60 -26.39
C ALA A 78 -4.06 3.36 -26.40
N ALA A 79 -4.84 4.22 -25.75
CA ALA A 79 -6.29 4.14 -25.76
C ALA A 79 -6.86 4.35 -27.17
N LEU A 80 -6.41 5.38 -27.89
CA LEU A 80 -6.85 5.69 -29.25
C LEU A 80 -6.45 4.63 -30.29
N GLU A 81 -5.38 3.87 -30.03
CA GLU A 81 -4.91 2.78 -30.90
C GLU A 81 -5.64 1.45 -30.65
N THR A 82 -6.23 1.26 -29.45
CA THR A 82 -6.79 -0.04 -29.03
C THR A 82 -8.30 -0.05 -28.86
N ILE A 83 -8.93 1.13 -28.81
CA ILE A 83 -10.38 1.28 -28.58
C ILE A 83 -11.01 1.97 -29.79
N ASP A 84 -12.07 1.37 -30.32
CA ASP A 84 -12.94 1.98 -31.32
C ASP A 84 -14.21 2.52 -30.65
N PHE A 85 -14.31 3.84 -30.56
CA PHE A 85 -15.45 4.53 -29.96
C PHE A 85 -16.76 4.30 -30.72
N GLY A 86 -16.69 4.01 -32.02
CA GLY A 86 -17.86 3.68 -32.85
C GLY A 86 -18.55 2.39 -32.42
N LEU A 87 -17.82 1.48 -31.77
CA LEU A 87 -18.33 0.21 -31.24
C LEU A 87 -18.68 0.28 -29.75
N HIS A 88 -18.37 1.39 -29.08
CA HIS A 88 -18.56 1.53 -27.63
C HIS A 88 -20.04 1.70 -27.27
N CYS A 89 -20.48 1.05 -26.19
CA CYS A 89 -21.76 1.30 -25.54
C CYS A 89 -21.60 1.34 -24.01
N GLY A 90 -22.34 2.22 -23.35
CA GLY A 90 -22.33 2.36 -21.88
C GLY A 90 -23.49 3.19 -21.35
N SER A 91 -23.77 3.08 -20.05
CA SER A 91 -24.83 3.87 -19.39
C SER A 91 -24.35 5.23 -18.85
N HIS A 92 -23.07 5.55 -19.00
CA HIS A 92 -22.52 6.86 -18.64
C HIS A 92 -22.40 7.75 -19.88
N PRO A 93 -22.69 9.06 -19.79
CA PRO A 93 -22.34 10.05 -20.81
C PRO A 93 -20.86 10.03 -21.24
N ARG A 94 -20.56 10.21 -22.53
CA ARG A 94 -19.19 10.28 -23.05
C ARG A 94 -19.10 11.09 -24.36
N LEU A 95 -17.93 11.65 -24.62
CA LEU A 95 -17.60 12.43 -25.82
C LEU A 95 -16.54 11.77 -26.73
N GLY A 96 -15.72 10.88 -26.19
CA GLY A 96 -14.67 10.19 -26.95
C GLY A 96 -14.08 8.99 -26.22
N VAL A 97 -13.10 8.32 -26.87
CA VAL A 97 -12.32 7.22 -26.28
C VAL A 97 -11.71 7.67 -24.96
N VAL A 98 -11.01 8.81 -24.96
CA VAL A 98 -10.61 9.49 -23.73
C VAL A 98 -11.55 10.67 -23.57
N ASP A 99 -12.47 10.56 -22.62
CA ASP A 99 -13.58 11.51 -22.44
C ASP A 99 -13.11 12.80 -21.75
N HIS A 100 -12.27 12.66 -20.73
CA HIS A 100 -11.99 13.73 -19.80
C HIS A 100 -10.64 13.55 -19.13
N ILE A 101 -9.82 14.60 -19.16
CA ILE A 101 -8.56 14.70 -18.43
C ILE A 101 -8.58 15.96 -17.57
N CYS A 102 -8.22 15.84 -16.30
CA CYS A 102 -8.10 16.98 -15.39
C CYS A 102 -6.80 16.94 -14.60
N PHE A 103 -6.07 18.06 -14.64
CA PHE A 103 -4.91 18.28 -13.79
C PHE A 103 -5.29 19.05 -12.53
N HIS A 104 -4.75 18.61 -11.40
CA HIS A 104 -4.97 19.21 -10.09
C HIS A 104 -3.64 19.56 -9.44
N PRO A 105 -3.47 20.81 -8.95
CA PRO A 105 -2.32 21.14 -8.13
C PRO A 105 -2.41 20.41 -6.79
N LEU A 106 -1.28 19.85 -6.35
CA LEU A 106 -1.14 19.24 -5.03
C LEU A 106 0.04 19.87 -4.28
N ALA A 107 0.01 19.76 -2.95
CA ALA A 107 1.01 20.36 -2.06
C ALA A 107 1.22 21.86 -2.37
N GLN A 108 2.45 22.29 -2.69
CA GLN A 108 2.80 23.70 -2.92
C GLN A 108 2.72 24.12 -4.41
N SER A 109 2.23 23.26 -5.30
CA SER A 109 2.04 23.59 -6.72
C SER A 109 0.88 24.56 -6.92
N SER A 110 1.01 25.46 -7.89
CA SER A 110 -0.06 26.39 -8.24
C SER A 110 -1.01 25.81 -9.27
N LEU A 111 -2.25 26.32 -9.30
CA LEU A 111 -3.22 25.99 -10.33
C LEU A 111 -2.73 26.37 -11.73
N ASP A 112 -1.93 27.44 -11.85
CA ASP A 112 -1.33 27.86 -13.12
C ASP A 112 -0.33 26.84 -13.65
N GLN A 113 0.43 26.17 -12.77
CA GLN A 113 1.34 25.10 -13.17
C GLN A 113 0.56 23.91 -13.74
N ALA A 114 -0.52 23.49 -13.06
CA ALA A 114 -1.41 22.44 -13.56
C ALA A 114 -2.05 22.84 -14.91
N ALA A 115 -2.44 24.10 -15.06
CA ALA A 115 -2.98 24.63 -16.30
C ALA A 115 -1.95 24.64 -17.45
N GLY A 116 -0.68 24.93 -17.15
CA GLY A 116 0.41 24.85 -18.12
C GLY A 116 0.59 23.44 -18.69
N ILE A 117 0.54 22.42 -17.81
CA ILE A 117 0.63 21.01 -18.23
C ILE A 117 -0.58 20.63 -19.09
N ALA A 118 -1.78 21.02 -18.67
CA ALA A 118 -3.03 20.77 -19.42
C ALA A 118 -2.98 21.36 -20.84
N LYS A 119 -2.51 22.62 -20.98
CA LYS A 119 -2.36 23.29 -22.29
C LYS A 119 -1.32 22.59 -23.16
N SER A 120 -0.17 22.22 -22.60
CA SER A 120 0.88 21.51 -23.34
C SER A 120 0.38 20.14 -23.83
N LEU A 121 -0.32 19.38 -22.98
CA LEU A 121 -0.93 18.11 -23.39
C LEU A 121 -1.94 18.31 -24.52
N ALA A 122 -2.78 19.35 -24.45
CA ALA A 122 -3.77 19.63 -25.48
C ALA A 122 -3.13 19.90 -26.86
N VAL A 123 -2.02 20.64 -26.89
CA VAL A 123 -1.24 20.85 -28.13
C VAL A 123 -0.73 19.52 -28.68
N ASP A 124 -0.15 18.65 -27.84
CA ASP A 124 0.40 17.37 -28.27
C ASP A 124 -0.71 16.43 -28.80
N VAL A 125 -1.85 16.36 -28.10
CA VAL A 125 -3.00 15.55 -28.54
C VAL A 125 -3.60 16.10 -29.83
N GLY A 126 -3.82 17.42 -29.92
CA GLY A 126 -4.41 18.06 -31.08
C GLY A 126 -3.53 17.93 -32.33
N SER A 127 -2.23 18.18 -32.20
CA SER A 127 -1.27 18.16 -33.31
C SER A 127 -0.80 16.76 -33.69
N SER A 128 -0.46 15.90 -32.71
CA SER A 128 0.16 14.61 -32.98
C SER A 128 -0.86 13.48 -33.11
N LEU A 129 -1.92 13.50 -32.29
CA LEU A 129 -2.94 12.44 -32.29
C LEU A 129 -4.17 12.79 -33.13
N GLN A 130 -4.25 14.04 -33.61
CA GLN A 130 -5.31 14.57 -34.48
C GLN A 130 -6.70 14.37 -33.86
N VAL A 131 -6.86 14.73 -32.59
CA VAL A 131 -8.13 14.67 -31.85
C VAL A 131 -8.61 16.09 -31.53
N PRO A 132 -9.86 16.46 -31.88
CA PRO A 132 -10.44 17.73 -31.46
C PRO A 132 -10.43 17.84 -29.93
N THR A 133 -9.74 18.86 -29.41
CA THR A 133 -9.46 19.01 -27.99
C THR A 133 -10.00 20.33 -27.47
N PHE A 134 -10.74 20.26 -26.36
CA PHE A 134 -11.37 21.41 -25.72
C PHE A 134 -10.77 21.65 -24.33
N LEU A 135 -10.34 22.88 -24.08
CA LEU A 135 -9.77 23.33 -22.83
C LEU A 135 -10.85 23.89 -21.89
N TYR A 136 -10.71 23.63 -20.59
CA TYR A 136 -11.61 24.18 -19.57
C TYR A 136 -10.89 24.53 -18.25
N GLY A 137 -11.60 25.25 -17.38
CA GLY A 137 -11.08 25.68 -16.09
C GLY A 137 -9.91 26.64 -16.25
N ALA A 138 -8.88 26.52 -15.42
CA ALA A 138 -7.70 27.39 -15.49
C ALA A 138 -6.87 27.18 -16.78
N ALA A 139 -7.09 26.07 -17.50
CA ALA A 139 -6.43 25.82 -18.77
C ALA A 139 -7.05 26.60 -19.93
N ASN A 140 -8.27 27.14 -19.78
CA ASN A 140 -8.93 27.96 -20.79
C ASN A 140 -8.85 29.45 -20.42
N VAL A 141 -8.49 30.31 -21.39
CA VAL A 141 -8.27 31.75 -21.15
C VAL A 141 -9.56 32.47 -20.70
N GLU A 142 -10.71 32.01 -21.18
CA GLU A 142 -12.03 32.57 -20.83
C GLU A 142 -12.63 31.90 -19.57
N GLY A 143 -11.94 30.93 -18.98
CA GLY A 143 -12.41 30.21 -17.80
C GLY A 143 -13.65 29.35 -18.05
N ARG A 144 -13.85 28.85 -19.28
CA ARG A 144 -15.01 28.01 -19.63
C ARG A 144 -15.13 26.79 -18.71
N THR A 145 -16.34 26.46 -18.27
CA THR A 145 -16.58 25.32 -17.40
C THR A 145 -16.72 24.01 -18.19
N LEU A 146 -16.38 22.89 -17.55
CA LEU A 146 -16.53 21.55 -18.13
C LEU A 146 -17.99 21.24 -18.51
N ASP A 147 -18.95 21.66 -17.69
CA ASP A 147 -20.37 21.40 -17.94
C ASP A 147 -20.94 22.23 -19.09
N SER A 148 -20.38 23.42 -19.39
CA SER A 148 -20.73 24.21 -20.58
C SER A 148 -20.35 23.46 -21.85
N ILE A 149 -19.08 23.04 -21.95
CA ILE A 149 -18.54 22.29 -23.10
C ILE A 149 -19.34 21.02 -23.32
N ARG A 150 -19.55 20.23 -22.25
CA ARG A 150 -20.35 19.00 -22.31
C ARG A 150 -21.77 19.25 -22.82
N ARG A 151 -22.41 20.35 -22.40
CA ARG A 151 -23.77 20.69 -22.83
C ARG A 151 -23.84 21.04 -24.32
N GLU A 152 -22.90 21.83 -24.79
CA GLU A 152 -22.83 22.27 -26.19
C GLU A 152 -22.48 21.11 -27.13
N LEU A 153 -21.64 20.17 -26.68
CA LEU A 153 -21.29 18.95 -27.41
C LEU A 153 -22.32 17.81 -27.26
N GLY A 154 -23.44 18.04 -26.58
CA GLY A 154 -24.54 17.07 -26.48
C GLY A 154 -24.34 15.93 -25.48
N TYR A 155 -23.37 16.02 -24.57
CA TYR A 155 -23.04 14.99 -23.56
C TYR A 155 -24.25 14.46 -22.78
N PHE A 156 -25.17 15.34 -22.40
CA PHE A 156 -26.31 15.02 -21.53
C PHE A 156 -27.53 14.44 -22.27
N LYS A 157 -27.40 14.10 -23.56
CA LYS A 157 -28.47 13.52 -24.37
C LYS A 157 -28.04 12.13 -24.86
N PRO A 158 -28.62 11.02 -24.33
CA PRO A 158 -28.35 9.70 -24.86
C PRO A 158 -28.87 9.57 -26.29
N ASN A 159 -28.22 8.74 -27.10
CA ASN A 159 -28.60 8.51 -28.51
C ASN A 159 -29.27 7.15 -28.73
N SER A 160 -29.38 6.30 -27.70
CA SER A 160 -30.10 5.02 -27.76
C SER A 160 -30.78 4.71 -26.42
N GLY A 161 -32.00 5.21 -26.23
CA GLY A 161 -32.75 5.03 -24.98
C GLY A 161 -32.05 5.67 -23.78
N ASN A 162 -31.67 4.86 -22.79
CA ASN A 162 -30.86 5.29 -21.63
C ASN A 162 -29.36 5.00 -21.80
N GLN A 163 -28.93 4.55 -22.98
CA GLN A 163 -27.53 4.27 -23.27
C GLN A 163 -26.97 5.30 -24.24
N TRP A 164 -25.67 5.54 -24.10
CA TRP A 164 -24.88 6.16 -25.13
C TRP A 164 -24.23 5.01 -25.92
N ALA A 165 -24.35 5.05 -27.25
CA ALA A 165 -23.85 4.02 -28.16
C ALA A 165 -23.17 4.67 -29.37
N GLY A 166 -21.99 4.18 -29.74
CA GLY A 166 -21.17 4.75 -30.80
C GLY A 166 -20.62 6.15 -30.51
N GLY A 167 -19.99 6.73 -31.54
CA GLY A 167 -19.40 8.07 -31.54
C GLY A 167 -20.36 9.19 -31.98
N PRO A 168 -19.89 10.45 -32.04
CA PRO A 168 -20.72 11.58 -32.46
C PRO A 168 -21.19 11.40 -33.92
N ASN A 169 -22.50 11.51 -34.16
CA ASN A 169 -23.09 11.32 -35.50
C ASN A 169 -22.84 12.48 -36.49
N SER A 170 -22.25 13.59 -36.02
CA SER A 170 -21.97 14.78 -36.82
C SER A 170 -20.47 14.91 -37.05
N GLU A 171 -20.06 15.06 -38.31
CA GLU A 171 -18.67 15.35 -38.68
C GLU A 171 -18.26 16.78 -38.27
N SER A 172 -19.22 17.71 -38.19
CA SER A 172 -19.01 19.09 -37.75
C SER A 172 -19.37 19.29 -36.28
N LEU A 173 -18.48 19.99 -35.56
CA LEU A 173 -18.65 20.34 -34.14
C LEU A 173 -19.39 21.67 -33.98
N PRO A 174 -20.31 21.78 -33.00
CA PRO A 174 -21.01 23.04 -32.70
C PRO A 174 -20.09 24.09 -32.05
N LEU A 175 -18.95 23.64 -31.53
CA LEU A 175 -17.91 24.45 -30.90
C LEU A 175 -16.60 24.25 -31.66
N LYS A 176 -15.87 25.35 -31.87
CA LYS A 176 -14.51 25.28 -32.39
C LYS A 176 -13.58 24.68 -31.32
N PRO A 177 -12.80 23.63 -31.63
CA PRO A 177 -11.77 23.10 -30.73
C PRO A 177 -10.71 24.16 -30.41
N ASP A 178 -10.17 24.09 -29.19
CA ASP A 178 -9.02 24.91 -28.81
C ASP A 178 -7.74 24.39 -29.49
N GLU A 179 -7.60 23.07 -29.59
CA GLU A 179 -6.49 22.38 -30.26
C GLU A 179 -6.99 21.24 -31.15
N GLY A 180 -6.25 20.92 -32.21
CA GLY A 180 -6.56 19.83 -33.13
C GLY A 180 -7.55 20.18 -34.27
N PRO A 181 -7.99 19.17 -35.04
CA PRO A 181 -8.83 19.40 -36.22
C PRO A 181 -10.27 19.80 -35.84
N ALA A 182 -10.95 20.51 -36.75
CA ALA A 182 -12.37 20.88 -36.59
C ALA A 182 -13.33 19.71 -36.89
N GLU A 183 -12.85 18.69 -37.62
CA GLU A 183 -13.60 17.49 -37.99
C GLU A 183 -13.35 16.36 -36.99
N VAL A 184 -14.40 15.60 -36.68
CA VAL A 184 -14.32 14.50 -35.71
C VAL A 184 -14.12 13.17 -36.40
N ASN A 185 -13.08 12.43 -35.99
CA ASN A 185 -13.01 11.00 -36.28
C ASN A 185 -13.93 10.23 -35.34
N GLN A 186 -14.98 9.59 -35.87
CA GLN A 186 -15.98 8.89 -35.07
C GLN A 186 -15.42 7.77 -34.19
N ALA A 187 -14.34 7.10 -34.62
CA ALA A 187 -13.68 6.05 -33.84
C ALA A 187 -12.89 6.61 -32.63
N LYS A 188 -12.60 7.92 -32.61
CA LYS A 188 -11.88 8.59 -31.52
C LYS A 188 -12.77 9.48 -30.65
N GLY A 189 -13.75 10.15 -31.28
CA GLY A 189 -14.57 11.20 -30.65
C GLY A 189 -13.76 12.47 -30.36
N VAL A 190 -14.12 13.17 -29.29
CA VAL A 190 -13.43 14.40 -28.85
C VAL A 190 -12.92 14.28 -27.42
N LEU A 191 -11.91 15.08 -27.08
CA LEU A 191 -11.27 15.07 -25.77
C LEU A 191 -11.45 16.42 -25.05
N VAL A 192 -11.72 16.38 -23.76
CA VAL A 192 -11.81 17.58 -22.92
C VAL A 192 -10.69 17.54 -21.86
N ILE A 193 -9.83 18.56 -21.86
CA ILE A 193 -8.67 18.67 -20.96
C ILE A 193 -8.79 19.94 -20.13
N GLY A 194 -8.50 19.88 -18.84
CA GLY A 194 -8.52 21.09 -18.02
C GLY A 194 -7.66 21.02 -16.78
N ALA A 195 -7.70 22.12 -16.04
CA ALA A 195 -7.06 22.23 -14.74
C ALA A 195 -7.99 22.91 -13.74
N THR A 196 -8.18 22.29 -12.59
CA THR A 196 -9.03 22.81 -11.51
C THR A 196 -8.40 22.54 -10.15
N ARG A 197 -8.91 23.20 -9.10
CA ARG A 197 -8.71 22.69 -7.74
C ARG A 197 -9.28 21.28 -7.60
N TRP A 198 -8.92 20.61 -6.50
CA TRP A 198 -9.35 19.24 -6.24
C TRP A 198 -10.88 19.11 -6.25
N VAL A 199 -11.37 18.05 -6.90
CA VAL A 199 -12.80 17.71 -7.01
C VAL A 199 -12.99 16.26 -6.57
N ASP A 200 -13.88 16.05 -5.61
CA ASP A 200 -14.28 14.71 -5.15
C ASP A 200 -15.47 14.20 -5.96
N ASN A 201 -15.44 12.91 -6.29
CA ASN A 201 -16.54 12.21 -6.95
C ASN A 201 -17.32 11.40 -5.88
N TYR A 202 -18.58 11.75 -5.66
CA TYR A 202 -19.45 11.12 -4.65
C TYR A 202 -20.75 10.64 -5.28
N ASN A 203 -20.86 9.34 -5.55
CA ASN A 203 -22.06 8.75 -6.15
C ASN A 203 -22.88 7.99 -5.11
N ILE A 204 -24.20 8.22 -5.11
CA ILE A 204 -25.12 7.62 -4.14
C ILE A 204 -26.09 6.71 -4.90
N PRO A 205 -26.03 5.38 -4.71
CA PRO A 205 -26.98 4.48 -5.34
C PRO A 205 -28.36 4.59 -4.71
N VAL A 206 -29.38 4.64 -5.57
CA VAL A 206 -30.78 4.74 -5.20
C VAL A 206 -31.54 3.60 -5.88
N ILE A 207 -32.28 2.81 -5.10
CA ILE A 207 -33.10 1.72 -5.65
C ILE A 207 -34.38 2.34 -6.21
N SER A 208 -34.45 2.41 -7.54
CA SER A 208 -35.61 2.91 -8.25
C SER A 208 -35.50 2.55 -9.73
N THR A 209 -36.64 2.28 -10.36
CA THR A 209 -36.77 2.22 -11.82
C THR A 209 -37.24 3.55 -12.42
N ASP A 210 -37.59 4.54 -11.57
CA ASP A 210 -38.06 5.87 -11.99
C ASP A 210 -36.90 6.87 -12.05
N ILE A 211 -36.22 6.90 -13.21
CA ILE A 211 -35.15 7.88 -13.46
C ILE A 211 -35.64 9.33 -13.42
N ALA A 212 -36.92 9.60 -13.66
CA ALA A 212 -37.45 10.95 -13.59
C ALA A 212 -37.50 11.44 -12.13
N ALA A 213 -37.83 10.56 -11.18
CA ALA A 213 -37.75 10.85 -9.75
C ALA A 213 -36.32 11.14 -9.31
N VAL A 214 -35.37 10.27 -9.65
CA VAL A 214 -33.97 10.46 -9.25
C VAL A 214 -33.34 11.70 -9.92
N ARG A 215 -33.77 12.06 -11.14
CA ARG A 215 -33.39 13.34 -11.78
C ARG A 215 -33.89 14.56 -11.01
N ARG A 216 -35.08 14.52 -10.41
CA ARG A 216 -35.58 15.60 -9.55
C ARG A 216 -34.74 15.73 -8.29
N ILE A 217 -34.41 14.60 -7.65
CA ILE A 217 -33.50 14.55 -6.49
C ILE A 217 -32.14 15.15 -6.86
N ALA A 218 -31.48 14.64 -7.90
CA ALA A 218 -30.18 15.15 -8.34
C ALA A 218 -30.21 16.66 -8.66
N LYS A 219 -31.29 17.15 -9.29
CA LYS A 219 -31.46 18.59 -9.53
C LYS A 219 -31.51 19.37 -8.22
N ARG A 220 -32.27 18.91 -7.22
CA ARG A 220 -32.43 19.58 -5.92
C ARG A 220 -31.20 19.49 -5.03
N VAL A 221 -30.38 18.44 -5.18
CA VAL A 221 -29.07 18.33 -4.51
C VAL A 221 -28.08 19.32 -5.11
N SER A 222 -28.09 19.49 -6.44
CA SER A 222 -27.14 20.36 -7.12
C SER A 222 -27.36 21.82 -6.77
N GLY A 223 -26.27 22.57 -6.55
CA GLY A 223 -26.31 24.00 -6.30
C GLY A 223 -27.03 24.79 -7.40
N ARG A 224 -26.96 24.33 -8.66
CA ARG A 224 -27.72 24.94 -9.77
C ARG A 224 -29.24 24.81 -9.61
N GLY A 225 -29.72 23.78 -8.92
CA GLY A 225 -31.13 23.61 -8.61
C GLY A 225 -31.55 24.15 -7.24
N GLY A 226 -30.69 24.95 -6.60
CA GLY A 226 -30.95 25.55 -5.29
C GLY A 226 -30.54 24.68 -4.10
N GLY A 227 -29.82 23.58 -4.35
CA GLY A 227 -29.31 22.68 -3.32
C GLY A 227 -28.00 23.13 -2.69
N LEU A 228 -27.15 22.15 -2.39
CA LEU A 228 -25.84 22.38 -1.78
C LEU A 228 -24.93 23.19 -2.71
N LEU A 229 -24.38 24.29 -2.20
CA LEU A 229 -23.42 25.13 -2.93
C LEU A 229 -22.21 24.29 -3.34
N SER A 230 -21.63 24.59 -4.51
CA SER A 230 -20.45 23.88 -5.05
C SER A 230 -20.65 22.37 -5.31
N VAL A 231 -21.90 21.88 -5.34
CA VAL A 231 -22.24 20.51 -5.75
C VAL A 231 -22.87 20.48 -7.15
N GLN A 232 -22.30 19.70 -8.04
CA GLN A 232 -22.91 19.36 -9.33
C GLN A 232 -23.42 17.93 -9.26
N ALA A 233 -24.71 17.70 -9.52
CA ALA A 233 -25.30 16.37 -9.43
C ALA A 233 -26.10 16.01 -10.69
N MET A 234 -26.08 14.73 -11.04
CA MET A 234 -26.91 14.16 -12.11
C MET A 234 -27.35 12.74 -11.77
N ALA A 235 -28.46 12.28 -12.36
CA ALA A 235 -28.93 10.91 -12.21
C ALA A 235 -28.41 10.03 -13.35
N LEU A 236 -27.82 8.88 -13.02
CA LEU A 236 -27.25 7.93 -13.96
C LEU A 236 -27.82 6.53 -13.72
N ALA A 237 -28.26 5.86 -14.78
CA ALA A 237 -28.72 4.48 -14.66
C ALA A 237 -27.53 3.54 -14.43
N HIS A 238 -27.64 2.66 -13.45
CA HIS A 238 -26.59 1.72 -13.05
C HIS A 238 -27.19 0.32 -12.83
N GLY A 239 -27.31 -0.47 -13.91
CA GLY A 239 -27.94 -1.79 -13.86
C GLY A 239 -29.47 -1.73 -13.99
N ASN A 240 -30.16 -2.79 -13.55
CA ASN A 240 -31.58 -2.98 -13.86
C ASN A 240 -32.54 -2.23 -12.91
N ASP A 241 -32.14 -1.96 -11.66
CA ASP A 241 -33.02 -1.35 -10.63
C ASP A 241 -32.31 -0.32 -9.75
N VAL A 242 -31.09 0.09 -10.12
CA VAL A 242 -30.30 1.07 -9.38
C VAL A 242 -30.01 2.28 -10.28
N ILE A 243 -30.20 3.47 -9.71
CA ILE A 243 -29.87 4.74 -10.32
C ILE A 243 -28.99 5.50 -9.35
N GLU A 244 -27.84 5.98 -9.80
CA GLU A 244 -26.94 6.77 -8.97
C GLU A 244 -27.29 8.25 -9.06
N VAL A 245 -27.34 8.93 -7.91
CA VAL A 245 -27.15 10.38 -7.83
C VAL A 245 -25.64 10.62 -7.82
N ALA A 246 -25.08 10.87 -8.99
CA ALA A 246 -23.65 11.11 -9.18
C ALA A 246 -23.31 12.58 -8.92
N CYS A 247 -22.45 12.85 -7.94
CA CYS A 247 -22.10 14.19 -7.50
C CYS A 247 -20.60 14.49 -7.71
N ASN A 248 -20.31 15.68 -8.22
CA ASN A 248 -18.98 16.29 -8.15
C ASN A 248 -19.00 17.37 -7.07
N LEU A 249 -18.09 17.26 -6.10
CA LEU A 249 -17.91 18.24 -5.03
C LEU A 249 -16.77 19.16 -5.42
N LEU A 250 -17.10 20.37 -5.87
CA LEU A 250 -16.13 21.32 -6.42
C LEU A 250 -15.25 21.96 -5.33
N GLU A 251 -15.75 21.97 -4.09
CA GLU A 251 -15.06 22.47 -2.90
C GLU A 251 -15.26 21.51 -1.73
N PRO A 252 -14.57 20.35 -1.72
CA PRO A 252 -14.80 19.30 -0.73
C PRO A 252 -14.43 19.69 0.70
N SER A 253 -13.66 20.78 0.88
CA SER A 253 -13.42 21.40 2.19
C SER A 253 -14.66 22.06 2.80
N ASN A 254 -15.63 22.44 1.96
CA ASN A 254 -16.87 23.13 2.38
C ASN A 254 -18.06 22.15 2.43
N VAL A 255 -18.20 21.31 1.41
CA VAL A 255 -19.29 20.33 1.30
C VAL A 255 -18.71 18.93 1.10
N GLY A 256 -18.76 18.12 2.16
CA GLY A 256 -18.29 16.74 2.14
C GLY A 256 -19.37 15.73 1.74
N GLY A 257 -18.96 14.52 1.37
CA GLY A 257 -19.89 13.46 0.94
C GLY A 257 -20.99 13.11 1.95
N GLU A 258 -20.73 13.24 3.26
CA GLU A 258 -21.75 13.00 4.29
C GLU A 258 -22.94 13.97 4.19
N MET A 259 -22.68 15.24 3.92
CA MET A 259 -23.72 16.25 3.74
C MET A 259 -24.55 15.96 2.49
N VAL A 260 -23.91 15.51 1.41
CA VAL A 260 -24.57 15.12 0.17
C VAL A 260 -25.42 13.86 0.36
N GLN A 261 -24.91 12.87 1.11
CA GLN A 261 -25.64 11.67 1.49
C GLN A 261 -26.93 12.01 2.23
N GLN A 262 -26.83 12.83 3.29
CA GLN A 262 -27.98 13.26 4.10
C GLN A 262 -29.02 14.01 3.26
N GLU A 263 -28.59 14.89 2.35
CA GLU A 263 -29.51 15.64 1.50
C GLU A 263 -30.21 14.73 0.48
N VAL A 264 -29.52 13.74 -0.09
CA VAL A 264 -30.15 12.75 -0.98
C VAL A 264 -31.16 11.89 -0.24
N GLU A 265 -30.83 11.42 0.96
CA GLU A 265 -31.74 10.63 1.80
C GLU A 265 -33.01 11.43 2.13
N ARG A 266 -32.84 12.67 2.60
CA ARG A 266 -33.94 13.60 2.90
C ARG A 266 -34.85 13.84 1.69
N LEU A 267 -34.27 14.03 0.50
CA LEU A 267 -35.01 14.25 -0.74
C LEU A 267 -35.67 12.98 -1.28
N ALA A 268 -35.09 11.81 -1.02
CA ALA A 268 -35.66 10.53 -1.38
C ALA A 268 -36.89 10.21 -0.52
N GLU A 269 -36.87 10.54 0.77
CA GLU A 269 -38.02 10.41 1.67
C GLU A 269 -39.23 11.26 1.22
N GLU A 270 -38.99 12.43 0.61
CA GLU A 270 -40.05 13.28 0.06
C GLU A 270 -40.65 12.72 -1.25
N GLU A 271 -39.94 11.83 -1.94
CA GLU A 271 -40.37 11.20 -3.18
C GLU A 271 -40.90 9.79 -2.86
N ASP A 272 -42.23 9.65 -2.68
CA ASP A 272 -43.00 8.44 -2.26
C ASP A 272 -42.71 7.10 -3.00
N LYS A 273 -41.74 7.06 -3.93
CA LYS A 273 -41.36 5.91 -4.78
C LYS A 273 -39.87 5.59 -4.77
N VAL A 274 -39.10 6.16 -3.84
CA VAL A 274 -37.64 6.05 -3.83
C VAL A 274 -37.16 5.53 -2.48
N LEU A 275 -36.52 4.36 -2.47
CA LEU A 275 -35.90 3.81 -1.26
C LEU A 275 -34.37 4.01 -1.35
N PRO A 276 -33.77 4.89 -0.53
CA PRO A 276 -32.32 4.97 -0.43
C PRO A 276 -31.78 3.66 0.18
N PHE A 277 -30.73 3.08 -0.43
CA PHE A 277 -30.11 1.86 0.10
C PHE A 277 -29.09 2.22 1.18
N CYS A 278 -29.47 2.05 2.45
CA CYS A 278 -28.57 2.19 3.61
C CYS A 278 -28.04 0.83 4.07
N GLU A 279 -27.14 0.21 3.29
CA GLU A 279 -26.30 -0.86 3.84
C GLU A 279 -24.89 -0.76 3.27
N ASN A 280 -23.94 -0.26 4.08
CA ASN A 280 -22.48 -0.45 4.09
C ASN A 280 -21.68 -0.56 2.75
N TYR A 281 -22.27 -0.27 1.60
CA TYR A 281 -21.66 -0.52 0.29
C TYR A 281 -20.65 0.55 -0.11
N PHE A 282 -20.68 1.73 0.55
CA PHE A 282 -19.89 2.90 0.14
C PHE A 282 -19.06 3.60 1.23
N LYS A 283 -19.04 3.14 2.49
CA LYS A 283 -18.03 3.62 3.46
C LYS A 283 -16.59 3.32 2.99
N LYS A 284 -16.39 2.31 2.14
CA LYS A 284 -15.10 1.96 1.51
C LYS A 284 -14.73 2.78 0.26
N LYS A 285 -15.70 3.34 -0.48
CA LYS A 285 -15.46 3.93 -1.82
C LYS A 285 -15.07 5.42 -1.82
N CYS A 286 -15.46 6.18 -0.79
CA CYS A 286 -15.09 7.62 -0.67
C CYS A 286 -13.92 7.90 0.28
N TYR A 287 -13.32 6.85 0.85
CA TYR A 287 -12.15 6.97 1.72
C TYR A 287 -10.84 7.12 0.93
N ALA A 288 -10.80 6.61 -0.31
CA ALA A 288 -9.61 6.64 -1.18
C ALA A 288 -9.24 8.06 -1.66
N GLU A 289 -10.23 8.89 -2.02
CA GLU A 289 -9.97 10.27 -2.48
C GLU A 289 -9.66 11.22 -1.31
N ARG A 290 -10.33 11.04 -0.15
CA ARG A 290 -10.00 11.77 1.09
C ARG A 290 -8.62 11.39 1.64
N LYS A 291 -8.15 10.15 1.45
CA LYS A 291 -6.80 9.73 1.85
C LYS A 291 -5.68 10.40 1.03
N LEU A 292 -5.92 10.83 -0.21
CA LEU A 292 -4.94 11.64 -0.96
C LEU A 292 -4.78 13.05 -0.37
N LEU A 293 -5.86 13.60 0.21
CA LEU A 293 -5.84 14.87 0.96
C LEU A 293 -5.26 14.71 2.37
N SER A 294 -5.57 13.65 3.10
CA SER A 294 -4.91 13.39 4.40
C SER A 294 -3.45 12.95 4.22
N ALA A 295 -3.11 12.33 3.08
CA ALA A 295 -1.73 12.08 2.67
C ALA A 295 -1.01 13.36 2.21
N GLN A 296 -1.65 14.54 2.15
CA GLN A 296 -0.91 15.79 1.97
C GLN A 296 0.04 16.09 3.13
N GLU A 297 -0.19 15.47 4.30
CA GLU A 297 0.75 15.48 5.44
C GLU A 297 1.83 14.38 5.34
N THR A 298 1.63 13.38 4.47
CA THR A 298 2.44 12.14 4.41
C THR A 298 3.18 11.94 3.08
N THR A 299 2.84 12.70 2.03
CA THR A 299 3.44 12.57 0.68
C THR A 299 4.79 13.27 0.65
N GLN A 300 5.72 12.92 1.56
CA GLN A 300 7.12 13.36 1.53
C GLN A 300 8.02 12.27 0.89
N ILE A 301 7.54 11.03 0.76
CA ILE A 301 8.42 9.84 0.63
C ILE A 301 8.38 9.15 -0.75
N LEU A 302 7.26 9.22 -1.49
CA LEU A 302 7.10 8.48 -2.76
C LEU A 302 8.02 8.94 -3.90
N ILE A 303 8.52 10.18 -3.86
CA ILE A 303 9.27 10.79 -4.99
C ILE A 303 10.79 10.72 -4.79
N THR A 304 11.26 10.57 -3.57
CA THR A 304 12.70 10.53 -3.29
C THR A 304 13.34 9.17 -3.57
N SER A 305 12.57 8.07 -3.62
CA SER A 305 13.14 6.71 -3.74
C SER A 305 13.55 6.28 -5.16
N GLU A 306 13.03 6.90 -6.22
CA GLU A 306 13.38 6.56 -7.61
C GLU A 306 14.44 7.48 -8.24
N LEU A 307 14.63 8.70 -7.70
CA LEU A 307 15.60 9.66 -8.24
C LEU A 307 17.05 9.43 -7.78
N GLU A 308 17.28 8.64 -6.73
CA GLU A 308 18.64 8.36 -6.22
C GLU A 308 19.37 7.22 -6.94
N THR A 309 18.69 6.45 -7.81
CA THR A 309 19.32 5.34 -8.56
C THR A 309 20.11 5.77 -9.81
N THR A 310 20.13 7.06 -10.17
CA THR A 310 20.83 7.55 -11.37
C THR A 310 21.64 8.83 -11.14
N SER A 311 22.56 8.85 -10.18
CA SER A 311 23.80 9.64 -10.27
C SER A 311 24.77 9.34 -9.12
N PHE A 312 25.63 8.34 -9.27
CA PHE A 312 26.83 8.21 -8.44
C PHE A 312 28.05 8.74 -9.22
N ASN A 313 28.49 9.96 -8.91
CA ASN A 313 29.92 10.26 -8.80
C ASN A 313 30.22 11.66 -8.21
N THR A 314 31.24 11.67 -7.35
CA THR A 314 32.08 12.78 -6.85
C THR A 314 31.66 13.62 -5.62
N SER A 315 32.32 13.27 -4.50
CA SER A 315 33.10 14.16 -3.60
C SER A 315 32.42 15.00 -2.48
N ILE A 316 32.54 14.47 -1.26
CA ILE A 316 33.07 15.10 -0.02
C ILE A 316 32.35 16.36 0.55
N GLY A 317 31.62 16.13 1.65
CA GLY A 317 31.95 16.62 3.01
C GLY A 317 31.64 18.07 3.44
N LYS A 318 31.19 18.19 4.72
CA LYS A 318 30.97 19.40 5.58
C LYS A 318 29.56 20.00 5.46
N SER A 319 28.77 20.30 6.51
CA SER A 319 28.97 20.39 7.95
C SER A 319 27.62 20.34 8.70
N ILE A 320 27.64 19.77 9.90
CA ILE A 320 26.63 19.86 10.98
C ILE A 320 26.73 21.25 11.66
N LYS A 321 25.62 21.99 11.86
CA LYS A 321 25.25 22.69 13.13
C LYS A 321 24.09 23.71 13.00
N ILE A 322 23.26 23.76 14.07
CA ILE A 322 22.36 24.85 14.53
C ILE A 322 21.03 24.89 13.74
N ILE A 323 19.84 24.68 14.33
CA ILE A 323 19.16 25.52 15.33
C ILE A 323 18.24 24.64 16.21
N LEU A 324 18.59 24.51 17.50
CA LEU A 324 17.66 24.32 18.60
C LEU A 324 17.39 25.73 19.17
N SER A 325 16.14 26.19 19.17
CA SER A 325 15.55 27.07 20.21
C SER A 325 14.31 27.79 19.68
N ARG A 326 13.15 27.46 20.27
CA ARG A 326 12.15 28.38 20.88
C ARG A 326 10.80 27.67 20.97
N ARG A 327 10.61 26.97 22.10
CA ARG A 327 9.29 26.75 22.70
C ARG A 327 8.92 28.01 23.47
N GLN A 328 7.69 28.50 23.30
CA GLN A 328 7.01 29.31 24.30
C GLN A 328 5.53 28.92 24.33
N GLU A 329 5.05 28.82 25.57
CA GLU A 329 3.80 28.24 26.06
C GLU A 329 2.55 29.02 25.65
N MET A 330 1.45 28.31 25.47
CA MET A 330 0.10 28.78 25.84
C MET A 330 -0.76 27.58 26.25
N ASP A 331 -0.96 27.45 27.56
CA ASP A 331 -1.96 26.57 28.17
C ASP A 331 -3.38 27.05 27.88
N PHE A 332 -4.27 26.13 27.52
CA PHE A 332 -5.69 26.22 27.85
C PHE A 332 -6.24 24.82 28.13
N ASP A 333 -6.60 24.61 29.40
CA ASP A 333 -7.25 23.43 29.94
C ASP A 333 -8.77 23.47 29.66
N SER A 334 -9.35 22.35 29.25
CA SER A 334 -10.49 21.71 29.94
C SER A 334 -11.26 20.73 29.06
N SER A 335 -11.14 19.47 29.44
CA SER A 335 -12.11 18.37 29.38
C SER A 335 -13.42 18.58 28.61
N CYS A 336 -13.69 17.74 27.59
CA CYS A 336 -14.70 16.68 27.65
C CYS A 336 -14.77 15.91 26.32
N LYS A 337 -14.77 14.57 26.41
CA LYS A 337 -15.32 13.62 25.42
C LYS A 337 -14.71 13.64 24.00
N ASN A 338 -13.69 12.81 23.81
CA ASN A 338 -13.54 11.97 22.60
C ASN A 338 -12.71 10.72 22.91
N LYS A 339 -13.19 9.87 23.83
CA LYS A 339 -12.74 8.48 23.95
C LYS A 339 -13.56 7.61 23.00
N LYS A 340 -13.31 7.68 21.68
CA LYS A 340 -13.88 6.72 20.70
C LYS A 340 -13.35 6.81 19.25
N THR A 341 -12.06 7.08 19.00
CA THR A 341 -11.54 7.20 17.61
C THR A 341 -10.15 6.60 17.37
N ALA A 342 -9.76 5.52 18.06
CA ALA A 342 -8.37 5.02 18.00
C ALA A 342 -8.16 3.61 17.40
N ASN A 343 -9.14 2.96 16.75
CA ASN A 343 -9.04 1.50 16.51
C ASN A 343 -9.32 0.98 15.09
N GLU A 344 -9.17 1.78 14.03
CA GLU A 344 -9.55 1.37 12.64
C GLU A 344 -8.38 1.47 11.63
N SER A 345 -7.14 1.20 12.06
CA SER A 345 -5.98 1.14 11.15
C SER A 345 -5.65 -0.32 10.83
N MET A 346 -5.61 -0.69 9.54
CA MET A 346 -5.06 -1.98 9.11
C MET A 346 -3.54 -1.94 9.28
N LEU A 347 -2.99 -2.72 10.21
CA LEU A 347 -1.58 -2.71 10.55
C LEU A 347 -0.92 -4.05 10.25
N ILE A 348 0.31 -4.03 9.78
CA ILE A 348 1.13 -5.24 9.64
C ILE A 348 2.32 -5.10 10.60
N CYS A 349 2.64 -6.19 11.29
CA CYS A 349 3.87 -6.32 12.07
C CYS A 349 4.85 -7.22 11.32
N CYS A 350 6.07 -6.73 11.12
CA CYS A 350 7.20 -7.47 10.60
C CYS A 350 8.13 -7.83 11.76
N MET A 351 8.30 -9.13 12.01
CA MET A 351 9.36 -9.64 12.87
C MET A 351 10.54 -10.08 11.99
N LEU A 352 11.61 -9.30 12.03
CA LEU A 352 12.79 -9.52 11.20
C LEU A 352 13.97 -9.99 12.05
N PHE A 353 14.49 -11.16 11.74
CA PHE A 353 15.55 -11.81 12.50
C PHE A 353 16.89 -11.75 11.77
N ILE A 354 17.88 -11.14 12.40
CA ILE A 354 19.24 -10.98 11.87
C ILE A 354 20.24 -11.75 12.73
N SER A 355 21.14 -12.48 12.07
CA SER A 355 22.25 -13.22 12.68
C SER A 355 23.41 -12.28 13.05
N GLU A 356 23.15 -11.36 13.99
CA GLU A 356 24.14 -10.47 14.62
C GLU A 356 23.54 -9.83 15.88
N ALA A 357 24.29 -9.78 16.98
CA ALA A 357 23.92 -9.07 18.21
C ALA A 357 25.14 -8.50 18.97
N ARG A 358 26.35 -8.68 18.44
CA ARG A 358 27.62 -8.33 19.08
C ARG A 358 28.26 -7.09 18.46
N ASN A 359 28.22 -6.98 17.13
CA ASN A 359 28.80 -5.89 16.36
C ASN A 359 27.89 -4.64 16.38
N ARG A 360 28.17 -3.72 17.30
CA ARG A 360 27.40 -2.48 17.47
C ARG A 360 27.36 -1.61 16.22
N ALA A 361 28.47 -1.48 15.49
CA ALA A 361 28.51 -0.67 14.28
C ALA A 361 27.57 -1.21 13.19
N ALA A 362 27.49 -2.55 13.03
CA ALA A 362 26.55 -3.17 12.11
C ALA A 362 25.09 -2.94 12.54
N LEU A 363 24.79 -3.10 13.83
CA LEU A 363 23.46 -2.87 14.37
C LEU A 363 23.01 -1.41 14.22
N ASP A 364 23.90 -0.45 14.47
CA ASP A 364 23.60 0.98 14.30
C ASP A 364 23.25 1.32 12.85
N LEU A 365 23.98 0.76 11.88
CA LEU A 365 23.68 0.92 10.45
C LEU A 365 22.30 0.35 10.09
N ILE A 366 21.97 -0.84 10.60
CA ILE A 366 20.67 -1.49 10.39
C ILE A 366 19.54 -0.65 11.01
N GLU A 367 19.73 -0.16 12.23
CA GLU A 367 18.73 0.68 12.91
C GLU A 367 18.55 2.03 12.22
N GLN A 368 19.61 2.60 11.66
CA GLN A 368 19.53 3.82 10.88
C GLN A 368 18.74 3.58 9.60
N ALA A 369 18.98 2.47 8.90
CA ALA A 369 18.24 2.08 7.70
C ALA A 369 16.74 1.89 7.99
N ALA A 370 16.39 1.38 9.18
CA ALA A 370 15.00 1.25 9.61
C ALA A 370 14.27 2.60 9.78
N ARG A 371 15.01 3.70 9.95
CA ARG A 371 14.45 5.06 10.16
C ARG A 371 14.27 5.86 8.87
N ILE A 372 14.49 5.25 7.70
CA ILE A 372 14.31 5.91 6.40
C ILE A 372 12.86 6.37 6.20
N ASP A 373 11.91 5.67 6.82
CA ASP A 373 10.49 5.95 6.76
C ASP A 373 9.97 6.20 8.18
N SER A 374 9.36 7.35 8.41
CA SER A 374 8.83 7.72 9.73
C SER A 374 7.55 6.98 10.11
N GLU A 375 6.90 6.31 9.15
CA GLU A 375 5.67 5.56 9.35
C GLU A 375 5.92 4.08 9.64
N SER A 376 7.14 3.59 9.44
CA SER A 376 7.58 2.25 9.86
C SER A 376 8.41 2.32 11.13
N VAL A 377 7.82 1.86 12.23
CA VAL A 377 8.39 2.07 13.56
C VAL A 377 8.90 0.77 14.15
N ILE A 378 10.15 0.75 14.60
CA ILE A 378 10.65 -0.32 15.47
C ILE A 378 9.98 -0.16 16.84
N VAL A 379 9.00 -1.01 17.13
CA VAL A 379 8.27 -1.01 18.41
C VAL A 379 8.98 -1.84 19.47
N ASN A 380 9.76 -2.86 19.08
CA ASN A 380 10.50 -3.69 20.02
C ASN A 380 11.78 -4.23 19.39
N LYS A 381 12.75 -4.57 20.24
CA LYS A 381 13.99 -5.24 19.87
C LYS A 381 14.27 -6.32 20.91
N PHE A 382 14.55 -7.52 20.43
CA PHE A 382 15.09 -8.59 21.28
C PHE A 382 16.50 -8.91 20.81
N GLU A 383 17.50 -8.52 21.60
CA GLU A 383 18.92 -8.71 21.32
C GLU A 383 19.48 -9.73 22.32
N ASP A 384 20.04 -10.83 21.81
CA ASP A 384 20.75 -11.81 22.64
C ASP A 384 22.17 -12.05 22.09
N ARG A 385 23.16 -11.65 22.90
CA ARG A 385 24.58 -11.74 22.55
C ARG A 385 25.12 -13.16 22.56
N VAL A 386 24.53 -14.09 23.32
CA VAL A 386 24.93 -15.49 23.33
C VAL A 386 24.40 -16.19 22.08
N TYR A 387 23.13 -15.96 21.75
CA TYR A 387 22.51 -16.40 20.49
C TYR A 387 23.22 -15.80 19.28
N ASN A 388 23.80 -14.61 19.46
CA ASN A 388 24.29 -13.73 18.41
C ASN A 388 23.20 -13.45 17.38
N ARG A 389 22.01 -13.08 17.86
CA ARG A 389 20.84 -12.86 17.02
C ARG A 389 20.03 -11.71 17.59
N ILE A 390 19.59 -10.82 16.70
CA ILE A 390 18.65 -9.75 17.02
C ILE A 390 17.35 -9.97 16.27
N ARG A 391 16.23 -9.65 16.92
CA ARG A 391 14.92 -9.53 16.28
C ARG A 391 14.47 -8.08 16.38
N PHE A 392 14.13 -7.50 15.23
CA PHE A 392 13.42 -6.23 15.14
C PHE A 392 11.93 -6.51 14.95
N THR A 393 11.10 -5.90 15.80
CA THR A 393 9.63 -5.90 15.65
C THR A 393 9.25 -4.53 15.11
N ILE A 394 8.80 -4.48 13.86
CA ILE A 394 8.55 -3.26 13.09
C ILE A 394 7.10 -3.22 12.68
N VAL A 395 6.42 -2.09 12.84
CA VAL A 395 5.00 -1.95 12.49
C VAL A 395 4.80 -0.76 11.57
N SER A 396 3.92 -0.94 10.58
CA SER A 396 3.32 0.14 9.81
C SER A 396 1.92 -0.26 9.33
N TYR A 397 1.24 0.64 8.65
CA TYR A 397 -0.06 0.38 8.04
C TYR A 397 0.06 -0.27 6.67
N VAL A 398 -1.02 -0.91 6.25
CA VAL A 398 -1.24 -1.34 4.87
C VAL A 398 -2.42 -0.58 4.27
N VAL A 399 -2.28 -0.21 3.00
CA VAL A 399 -3.33 0.43 2.21
C VAL A 399 -3.88 -0.59 1.23
N VAL A 400 -5.20 -0.69 1.20
CA VAL A 400 -5.96 -1.46 0.22
C VAL A 400 -6.67 -0.52 -0.75
N ASP A 401 -6.87 -0.97 -1.99
CA ASP A 401 -7.65 -0.26 -3.00
C ASP A 401 -9.17 -0.39 -2.75
N SER A 402 -9.96 0.17 -3.65
CA SER A 402 -11.42 0.13 -3.58
C SER A 402 -12.03 -1.29 -3.69
N THR A 403 -11.25 -2.26 -4.18
CA THR A 403 -11.64 -3.68 -4.26
C THR A 403 -11.28 -4.45 -2.99
N GLY A 404 -10.53 -3.83 -2.07
CA GLY A 404 -9.96 -4.47 -0.90
C GLY A 404 -8.62 -5.17 -1.16
N SER A 405 -8.01 -4.95 -2.33
CA SER A 405 -6.70 -5.52 -2.64
C SER A 405 -5.58 -4.66 -2.05
N PRO A 406 -4.59 -5.22 -1.33
CA PRO A 406 -3.46 -4.45 -0.82
C PRO A 406 -2.63 -3.85 -1.97
N ILE A 407 -2.32 -2.57 -1.85
CA ILE A 407 -1.57 -1.81 -2.87
C ILE A 407 -0.29 -1.16 -2.34
N TYR A 408 -0.21 -0.90 -1.04
CA TYR A 408 0.94 -0.18 -0.48
C TYR A 408 1.13 -0.47 1.02
N SER A 409 2.39 -0.51 1.45
CA SER A 409 2.77 -0.52 2.87
C SER A 409 4.18 0.06 3.02
N PRO A 410 4.41 1.06 3.89
CA PRO A 410 5.75 1.61 4.15
C PRO A 410 6.77 0.56 4.60
N LEU A 411 6.30 -0.50 5.28
CA LEU A 411 7.15 -1.61 5.70
C LEU A 411 7.95 -2.24 4.55
N HIS A 412 7.45 -2.19 3.31
CA HIS A 412 8.17 -2.78 2.18
C HIS A 412 9.57 -2.17 2.04
N GLN A 413 9.65 -0.84 1.90
CA GLN A 413 10.92 -0.15 1.70
C GLN A 413 11.80 -0.21 2.95
N THR A 414 11.20 -0.09 4.14
CA THR A 414 11.95 -0.21 5.41
C THR A 414 12.62 -1.57 5.56
N VAL A 415 11.92 -2.66 5.23
CA VAL A 415 12.49 -4.01 5.29
C VAL A 415 13.63 -4.15 4.28
N LEU A 416 13.46 -3.67 3.05
CA LEU A 416 14.53 -3.72 2.03
C LEU A 416 15.77 -2.93 2.45
N ALA A 417 15.60 -1.75 3.05
CA ALA A 417 16.71 -0.93 3.55
C ALA A 417 17.46 -1.63 4.69
N ILE A 418 16.73 -2.27 5.62
CA ILE A 418 17.33 -3.06 6.70
C ILE A 418 18.11 -4.26 6.13
N VAL A 419 17.53 -4.98 5.17
CA VAL A 419 18.17 -6.14 4.53
C VAL A 419 19.44 -5.72 3.79
N GLU A 420 19.41 -4.60 3.06
CA GLU A 420 20.59 -4.04 2.39
C GLU A 420 21.69 -3.69 3.39
N ALA A 421 21.36 -2.98 4.47
CA ALA A 421 22.31 -2.64 5.52
C ALA A 421 22.90 -3.89 6.19
N ALA A 422 22.07 -4.91 6.46
CA ALA A 422 22.52 -6.17 7.05
C ALA A 422 23.49 -6.91 6.14
N TYR A 423 23.18 -7.05 4.84
CA TYR A 423 24.07 -7.70 3.87
C TYR A 423 25.35 -6.90 3.57
N GLY A 424 25.34 -5.58 3.78
CA GLY A 424 26.53 -4.75 3.66
C GLY A 424 27.44 -4.80 4.89
N ALA A 425 26.89 -5.04 6.08
CA ALA A 425 27.60 -4.93 7.35
C ALA A 425 28.00 -6.27 7.99
N ILE A 426 27.36 -7.38 7.60
CA ILE A 426 27.53 -8.68 8.26
C ILE A 426 28.05 -9.72 7.25
N ASN A 427 29.07 -10.47 7.65
CA ASN A 427 29.53 -11.65 6.92
C ASN A 427 29.20 -12.91 7.71
N LEU A 428 28.31 -13.74 7.17
CA LEU A 428 27.84 -14.98 7.80
C LEU A 428 28.95 -16.02 8.03
N GLU A 429 30.02 -16.03 7.23
CA GLU A 429 31.14 -16.96 7.40
C GLU A 429 31.90 -16.72 8.72
N LEU A 430 31.86 -15.47 9.20
CA LEU A 430 32.49 -15.07 10.47
C LEU A 430 31.52 -15.19 11.65
N HIS A 431 30.25 -15.50 11.39
CA HIS A 431 29.20 -15.52 12.40
C HIS A 431 29.23 -16.81 13.23
N SER A 432 29.30 -16.65 14.56
CA SER A 432 29.12 -17.73 15.54
C SER A 432 28.11 -17.32 16.61
N GLY A 433 27.26 -18.24 17.02
CA GLY A 433 26.20 -18.00 18.00
C GLY A 433 25.51 -19.28 18.43
N ALA A 434 24.88 -19.27 19.61
CA ALA A 434 24.19 -20.43 20.15
C ALA A 434 22.84 -20.69 19.47
N HIS A 435 22.31 -19.80 18.63
CA HIS A 435 21.07 -20.00 17.89
C HIS A 435 21.34 -20.55 16.47
N PRO A 436 20.53 -21.48 15.95
CA PRO A 436 20.63 -21.92 14.55
C PRO A 436 20.31 -20.77 13.58
N ARG A 437 20.92 -20.82 12.38
CA ARG A 437 20.75 -19.81 11.32
C ARG A 437 21.05 -20.40 9.93
N LEU A 438 20.35 -19.90 8.92
CA LEU A 438 20.58 -20.15 7.49
C LEU A 438 21.20 -18.94 6.78
N GLY A 439 20.91 -17.73 7.24
CA GLY A 439 21.30 -16.48 6.59
C GLY A 439 21.67 -15.35 7.55
N VAL A 440 22.27 -14.28 7.01
CA VAL A 440 22.43 -12.99 7.70
C VAL A 440 21.06 -12.46 8.08
N VAL A 441 20.15 -12.40 7.11
CA VAL A 441 18.72 -12.21 7.33
C VAL A 441 18.07 -13.60 7.29
N ASP A 442 17.77 -14.15 8.47
CA ASP A 442 17.40 -15.56 8.64
C ASP A 442 15.92 -15.82 8.38
N ASP A 443 15.06 -14.99 8.98
CA ASP A 443 13.60 -15.13 8.91
C ASP A 443 12.96 -13.73 8.92
N ILE A 444 11.96 -13.52 8.06
CA ILE A 444 11.12 -12.34 8.02
C ILE A 444 9.67 -12.82 8.10
N ALA A 445 9.02 -12.58 9.23
CA ALA A 445 7.65 -13.00 9.49
C ALA A 445 6.71 -11.80 9.51
N PHE A 446 5.74 -11.77 8.60
CA PHE A 446 4.67 -10.78 8.57
C PHE A 446 3.43 -11.31 9.32
N HIS A 447 2.92 -10.49 10.23
CA HIS A 447 1.79 -10.80 11.07
C HIS A 447 0.72 -9.70 10.91
N PRO A 448 -0.54 -10.07 10.60
CA PRO A 448 -1.63 -9.10 10.61
C PRO A 448 -1.90 -8.60 12.03
N LEU A 449 -2.15 -7.30 12.17
CA LEU A 449 -2.56 -6.64 13.39
C LEU A 449 -3.79 -5.74 13.14
N ALA A 450 -4.51 -5.44 14.22
CA ALA A 450 -5.73 -4.64 14.17
C ALA A 450 -6.71 -5.19 13.09
N GLU A 451 -7.06 -4.39 12.08
CA GLU A 451 -8.01 -4.81 11.04
C GLU A 451 -7.36 -5.46 9.80
N ALA A 452 -6.03 -5.59 9.75
CA ALA A 452 -5.38 -6.30 8.64
C ALA A 452 -5.71 -7.80 8.70
N SER A 453 -5.87 -8.41 7.53
CA SER A 453 -6.02 -9.85 7.38
C SER A 453 -4.70 -10.52 7.00
N LEU A 454 -4.72 -11.84 7.05
CA LEU A 454 -3.56 -12.65 6.67
C LEU A 454 -3.20 -12.48 5.18
N ASP A 455 -4.16 -12.13 4.33
CA ASP A 455 -3.94 -11.92 2.90
C ASP A 455 -3.12 -10.66 2.64
N GLU A 456 -3.35 -9.55 3.37
CA GLU A 456 -2.51 -8.36 3.24
C GLU A 456 -1.08 -8.62 3.73
N ALA A 457 -0.91 -9.38 4.82
CA ALA A 457 0.40 -9.81 5.28
C ALA A 457 1.12 -10.70 4.25
N ALA A 458 0.39 -11.63 3.62
CA ALA A 458 0.92 -12.53 2.60
C ALA A 458 1.29 -11.79 1.31
N TRP A 459 0.51 -10.78 0.92
CA TRP A 459 0.84 -9.90 -0.19
C TRP A 459 2.18 -9.19 0.04
N LEU A 460 2.36 -8.56 1.21
CA LEU A 460 3.60 -7.86 1.53
C LEU A 460 4.79 -8.82 1.60
N ALA A 461 4.61 -10.00 2.19
CA ALA A 461 5.63 -11.03 2.25
C ALA A 461 6.12 -11.46 0.86
N LYS A 462 5.21 -11.67 -0.09
CA LYS A 462 5.53 -12.03 -1.48
C LYS A 462 6.26 -10.90 -2.22
N ALA A 463 5.81 -9.66 -2.04
CA ALA A 463 6.46 -8.48 -2.65
C ALA A 463 7.91 -8.34 -2.16
N VAL A 464 8.10 -8.37 -0.84
CA VAL A 464 9.43 -8.30 -0.20
C VAL A 464 10.32 -9.47 -0.65
N ALA A 465 9.77 -10.69 -0.77
CA ALA A 465 10.53 -11.85 -1.22
C ALA A 465 11.03 -11.75 -2.65
N ALA A 466 10.18 -11.27 -3.57
CA ALA A 466 10.57 -11.04 -4.96
C ALA A 466 11.70 -10.01 -5.06
N ASP A 467 11.61 -8.91 -4.31
CA ASP A 467 12.60 -7.85 -4.31
C ASP A 467 13.91 -8.29 -3.63
N ILE A 468 13.86 -9.01 -2.51
CA ILE A 468 15.06 -9.52 -1.86
C ILE A 468 15.80 -10.53 -2.76
N GLY A 469 15.07 -11.48 -3.35
CA GLY A 469 15.65 -12.50 -4.22
C GLY A 469 16.27 -11.90 -5.49
N SER A 470 15.60 -10.94 -6.11
CA SER A 470 16.08 -10.29 -7.34
C SER A 470 17.19 -9.26 -7.08
N ARG A 471 17.05 -8.39 -6.08
CA ARG A 471 18.01 -7.31 -5.79
C ARG A 471 19.29 -7.82 -5.15
N PHE A 472 19.19 -8.72 -4.18
CA PHE A 472 20.35 -9.17 -3.40
C PHE A 472 20.91 -10.52 -3.87
N GLN A 473 20.28 -11.16 -4.86
CA GLN A 473 20.74 -12.44 -5.43
C GLN A 473 20.98 -13.50 -4.35
N VAL A 474 20.03 -13.63 -3.43
CA VAL A 474 20.02 -14.65 -2.37
C VAL A 474 18.84 -15.60 -2.56
N PRO A 475 18.97 -16.89 -2.22
CA PRO A 475 17.84 -17.81 -2.21
C PRO A 475 16.82 -17.39 -1.16
N VAL A 476 15.55 -17.27 -1.56
CA VAL A 476 14.44 -16.91 -0.68
C VAL A 476 13.38 -18.01 -0.71
N PHE A 477 13.01 -18.52 0.46
CA PHE A 477 11.95 -19.51 0.63
C PHE A 477 10.73 -18.91 1.30
N LEU A 478 9.58 -19.02 0.64
CA LEU A 478 8.29 -18.61 1.15
C LEU A 478 7.72 -19.67 2.10
N TYR A 479 6.97 -19.24 3.12
CA TYR A 479 6.24 -20.16 4.00
C TYR A 479 4.87 -19.61 4.43
N ALA A 480 4.07 -20.49 5.05
CA ALA A 480 2.72 -20.21 5.52
C ALA A 480 1.86 -19.55 4.44
N ALA A 481 1.08 -18.51 4.73
CA ALA A 481 0.15 -17.91 3.77
C ALA A 481 0.85 -17.26 2.57
N ALA A 482 2.15 -16.97 2.67
CA ALA A 482 2.93 -16.48 1.54
C ALA A 482 3.28 -17.60 0.54
N HIS A 483 3.37 -18.86 0.98
CA HIS A 483 3.67 -19.99 0.11
C HIS A 483 2.40 -20.59 -0.51
N PRO A 484 2.37 -20.93 -1.81
CA PRO A 484 1.16 -21.41 -2.49
C PRO A 484 0.48 -22.63 -1.83
N THR A 485 1.26 -23.51 -1.21
CA THR A 485 0.77 -24.71 -0.52
C THR A 485 0.69 -24.58 1.00
N GLY A 486 0.95 -23.39 1.57
CA GLY A 486 0.93 -23.22 3.02
C GLY A 486 2.09 -23.92 3.76
N ARG A 487 3.24 -24.10 3.09
CA ARG A 487 4.37 -24.87 3.62
C ARG A 487 4.82 -24.36 4.99
N ALA A 488 5.00 -25.26 5.96
CA ALA A 488 5.41 -24.88 7.30
C ALA A 488 6.90 -24.49 7.37
N PRO A 489 7.28 -23.43 8.11
CA PRO A 489 8.67 -23.00 8.20
C PRO A 489 9.59 -24.06 8.85
N ASP A 490 9.09 -24.87 9.80
CA ASP A 490 9.86 -25.97 10.41
C ASP A 490 10.24 -27.05 9.38
N THR A 491 9.40 -27.29 8.37
CA THR A 491 9.67 -28.23 7.29
C THR A 491 10.85 -27.72 6.44
N ILE A 492 10.77 -26.47 5.96
CA ILE A 492 11.82 -25.83 5.17
C ILE A 492 13.15 -25.81 5.94
N ARG A 493 13.11 -25.38 7.21
CA ARG A 493 14.29 -25.37 8.10
C ARG A 493 14.98 -26.73 8.18
N ARG A 494 14.24 -27.83 8.28
CA ARG A 494 14.84 -29.18 8.37
C ARG A 494 15.51 -29.61 7.08
N GLU A 495 14.85 -29.35 5.96
CA GLU A 495 15.38 -29.70 4.64
C GLU A 495 16.65 -28.91 4.31
N LEU A 496 16.69 -27.65 4.73
CA LEU A 496 17.88 -26.80 4.63
C LEU A 496 18.93 -27.05 5.74
N GLY A 497 18.72 -28.06 6.60
CA GLY A 497 19.70 -28.47 7.61
C GLY A 497 19.84 -27.55 8.82
N TYR A 498 18.85 -26.68 9.09
CA TYR A 498 18.86 -25.70 10.20
C TYR A 498 19.13 -26.30 11.57
N TYR A 499 18.62 -27.51 11.83
CA TYR A 499 18.70 -28.20 13.13
C TYR A 499 19.88 -29.19 13.22
N ARG A 500 20.95 -29.01 12.44
CA ARG A 500 22.15 -29.86 12.54
C ARG A 500 23.09 -29.33 13.64
N PRO A 501 23.53 -30.15 14.61
CA PRO A 501 24.53 -29.74 15.60
C PRO A 501 25.89 -29.45 14.96
N ASN A 502 26.67 -28.52 15.52
CA ASN A 502 28.05 -28.32 15.09
C ASN A 502 28.98 -29.39 15.68
N PHE A 503 30.24 -29.41 15.22
CA PHE A 503 31.28 -30.33 15.69
C PHE A 503 31.63 -30.17 17.19
N MET A 504 31.17 -29.11 17.85
CA MET A 504 31.38 -28.85 19.29
C MET A 504 30.22 -29.35 20.18
N GLY A 505 29.18 -29.98 19.62
CA GLY A 505 28.12 -30.67 20.36
C GLY A 505 27.06 -29.78 21.02
N SER A 506 27.46 -28.66 21.63
CA SER A 506 26.60 -27.71 22.38
C SER A 506 26.06 -26.55 21.54
N GLN A 507 26.64 -26.27 20.38
CA GLN A 507 26.20 -25.19 19.47
C GLN A 507 25.55 -25.79 18.22
N TRP A 508 24.63 -25.06 17.60
CA TRP A 508 24.05 -25.45 16.31
C TRP A 508 25.06 -25.17 15.20
N ALA A 509 25.22 -26.11 14.26
CA ALA A 509 26.10 -25.96 13.11
C ALA A 509 25.75 -24.67 12.42
N GLY A 510 26.70 -23.74 12.50
CA GLY A 510 26.79 -22.74 11.47
C GLY A 510 27.04 -23.49 10.19
N TRP A 511 26.06 -23.43 9.31
CA TRP A 511 26.34 -23.35 7.90
C TRP A 511 27.00 -24.62 7.34
N ASN A 512 26.18 -25.64 7.12
CA ASN A 512 26.53 -26.76 6.23
C ASN A 512 25.47 -26.88 5.14
N ILE A 513 25.16 -25.73 4.53
CA ILE A 513 24.27 -25.62 3.38
C ILE A 513 25.15 -25.81 2.14
N PRO A 514 24.78 -26.70 1.20
CA PRO A 514 25.53 -26.86 -0.04
C PRO A 514 25.49 -25.54 -0.85
N GLU A 515 26.54 -25.29 -1.63
CA GLU A 515 26.59 -24.12 -2.54
C GLU A 515 25.44 -24.09 -3.54
N ILE A 516 24.90 -25.27 -3.87
CA ILE A 516 23.72 -25.43 -4.72
C ILE A 516 22.66 -26.15 -3.91
N LEU A 517 21.49 -25.52 -3.77
CA LEU A 517 20.39 -26.07 -3.01
C LEU A 517 19.76 -27.28 -3.73
N PRO A 518 19.33 -28.32 -2.99
CA PRO A 518 18.66 -29.48 -3.56
C PRO A 518 17.24 -29.16 -4.04
N GLU A 519 16.62 -28.12 -3.46
CA GLU A 519 15.32 -27.59 -3.87
C GLU A 519 15.50 -26.17 -4.43
N ASN A 520 14.67 -25.83 -5.41
CA ASN A 520 14.65 -24.47 -5.94
C ASN A 520 14.01 -23.53 -4.91
N PRO A 521 14.62 -22.36 -4.65
CA PRO A 521 13.97 -21.31 -3.87
C PRO A 521 12.78 -20.72 -4.64
N ASP A 522 11.83 -20.12 -3.93
CA ASP A 522 10.69 -19.43 -4.53
C ASP A 522 11.14 -18.17 -5.29
N HIS A 523 12.15 -17.47 -4.77
CA HIS A 523 12.78 -16.32 -5.41
C HIS A 523 14.31 -16.35 -5.27
N GLY A 524 14.98 -15.70 -6.23
CA GLY A 524 16.44 -15.63 -6.27
C GLY A 524 17.12 -16.88 -6.84
N PRO A 525 18.46 -16.91 -6.87
CA PRO A 525 19.21 -18.02 -7.43
C PRO A 525 19.20 -19.24 -6.50
N ASN A 526 19.38 -20.44 -7.06
CA ASN A 526 19.60 -21.67 -6.29
C ASN A 526 21.03 -21.78 -5.72
N HIS A 527 21.91 -20.85 -6.09
CA HIS A 527 23.26 -20.73 -5.56
C HIS A 527 23.27 -19.94 -4.25
N VAL A 528 23.89 -20.51 -3.22
CA VAL A 528 23.94 -19.92 -1.89
C VAL A 528 25.25 -19.14 -1.72
N SER A 529 25.15 -17.83 -1.54
CA SER A 529 26.30 -17.00 -1.14
C SER A 529 26.74 -17.36 0.28
N ARG A 530 28.03 -17.68 0.47
CA ARG A 530 28.58 -18.00 1.80
C ARG A 530 28.48 -16.86 2.80
N THR A 531 28.60 -15.62 2.33
CA THR A 531 28.58 -14.44 3.19
C THR A 531 27.17 -14.00 3.57
N ARG A 532 26.13 -14.43 2.83
CA ARG A 532 24.73 -13.99 3.02
C ARG A 532 23.79 -15.10 3.47
N GLY A 533 23.97 -16.33 2.96
CA GLY A 533 23.14 -17.50 3.24
C GLY A 533 21.78 -17.49 2.56
N VAL A 534 20.76 -18.03 3.24
CA VAL A 534 19.36 -18.19 2.77
C VAL A 534 18.41 -17.40 3.66
N THR A 535 17.37 -16.79 3.07
CA THR A 535 16.33 -16.07 3.80
C THR A 535 14.98 -16.78 3.72
N LEU A 536 14.31 -16.95 4.86
CA LEU A 536 12.92 -17.40 4.91
C LEU A 536 12.00 -16.19 5.06
N ILE A 537 10.90 -16.16 4.31
CA ILE A 537 9.92 -15.07 4.38
C ILE A 537 8.52 -15.66 4.40
N GLY A 538 7.65 -15.19 5.28
CA GLY A 538 6.30 -15.72 5.36
C GLY A 538 5.31 -14.80 6.01
N ALA A 539 4.03 -15.17 5.89
CA ALA A 539 2.93 -14.50 6.54
C ALA A 539 2.11 -15.50 7.34
N ARG A 540 1.86 -15.20 8.62
CA ARG A 540 1.15 -16.10 9.53
C ARG A 540 0.40 -15.33 10.62
N SER A 541 -0.56 -16.00 11.24
CA SER A 541 -1.21 -15.52 12.47
C SER A 541 -0.18 -15.23 13.58
N TRP A 542 -0.60 -14.48 14.59
CA TRP A 542 0.28 -14.10 15.70
C TRP A 542 0.87 -15.30 16.42
N VAL A 543 2.15 -15.20 16.77
CA VAL A 543 2.90 -16.24 17.48
C VAL A 543 3.52 -15.65 18.74
N THR A 544 3.38 -16.35 19.86
CA THR A 544 3.95 -15.91 21.14
C THR A 544 5.28 -16.64 21.40
N LEU A 545 6.30 -15.88 21.79
CA LEU A 545 7.64 -16.41 22.09
C LEU A 545 7.87 -16.37 23.60
N TYR A 546 8.10 -17.55 24.20
CA TYR A 546 8.23 -17.72 25.64
C TYR A 546 9.42 -18.64 25.94
N ASN A 547 10.43 -18.13 26.65
CA ASN A 547 11.64 -18.87 26.99
C ASN A 547 11.62 -19.26 28.46
N ILE A 548 12.05 -20.48 28.77
CA ILE A 548 12.07 -21.02 30.13
C ILE A 548 13.49 -21.46 30.48
N PRO A 549 14.19 -20.76 31.38
CA PRO A 549 15.51 -21.18 31.84
C PRO A 549 15.44 -22.46 32.67
N ILE A 550 16.39 -23.36 32.44
CA ILE A 550 16.61 -24.61 33.17
C ILE A 550 18.08 -24.73 33.56
N MET A 551 18.34 -25.17 34.79
CA MET A 551 19.70 -25.39 35.30
C MET A 551 20.23 -26.72 34.77
N CYS A 552 20.68 -26.72 33.51
CA CYS A 552 21.07 -27.94 32.80
C CYS A 552 22.31 -27.71 31.94
N THR A 553 23.36 -28.49 32.20
CA THR A 553 24.59 -28.51 31.39
C THR A 553 24.61 -29.67 30.39
N ASP A 554 23.74 -30.67 30.56
CA ASP A 554 23.63 -31.80 29.64
C ASP A 554 22.77 -31.45 28.42
N VAL A 555 23.47 -31.25 27.30
CA VAL A 555 22.91 -31.03 25.96
C VAL A 555 21.88 -32.08 25.56
N SER A 556 22.10 -33.35 25.90
CA SER A 556 21.20 -34.43 25.52
C SER A 556 19.89 -34.35 26.28
N THR A 557 19.96 -33.99 27.56
CA THR A 557 18.79 -33.82 28.44
C THR A 557 17.97 -32.60 28.07
N ALA A 558 18.59 -31.42 27.92
CA ALA A 558 17.85 -30.23 27.50
C ALA A 558 17.15 -30.43 26.13
N ARG A 559 17.85 -31.05 25.15
CA ARG A 559 17.26 -31.36 23.84
C ARG A 559 16.10 -32.36 23.93
N ARG A 560 16.16 -33.34 24.85
CA ARG A 560 15.07 -34.29 25.10
C ARG A 560 13.86 -33.57 25.68
N ILE A 561 14.06 -32.72 26.68
CA ILE A 561 12.99 -31.88 27.26
C ILE A 561 12.34 -31.01 26.18
N ALA A 562 13.13 -30.25 25.40
CA ALA A 562 12.61 -29.46 24.30
C ALA A 562 11.78 -30.31 23.33
N ARG A 563 12.29 -31.48 22.91
CA ARG A 563 11.54 -32.38 22.03
C ARG A 563 10.20 -32.81 22.65
N MET A 564 10.17 -33.18 23.93
CA MET A 564 8.96 -33.63 24.63
C MET A 564 7.98 -32.50 24.93
N VAL A 565 8.41 -31.24 24.94
CA VAL A 565 7.52 -30.07 25.00
C VAL A 565 6.88 -29.79 23.64
N SER A 566 7.66 -29.95 22.56
CA SER A 566 7.21 -29.72 21.18
C SER A 566 6.12 -30.69 20.74
N ALA A 567 5.13 -30.19 19.99
CA ALA A 567 4.06 -30.99 19.38
C ALA A 567 4.62 -32.17 18.55
N ARG A 568 5.70 -31.93 17.81
CA ARG A 568 6.36 -32.94 16.97
C ARG A 568 6.94 -34.11 17.77
N GLY A 569 7.34 -33.88 19.04
CA GLY A 569 7.83 -34.94 19.92
C GLY A 569 6.75 -35.55 20.81
N GLY A 570 5.47 -35.33 20.49
CA GLY A 570 4.33 -35.83 21.28
C GLY A 570 3.94 -34.94 22.45
N GLY A 571 4.52 -33.73 22.55
CA GLY A 571 4.24 -32.76 23.58
C GLY A 571 2.95 -31.95 23.37
N LEU A 572 3.00 -30.68 23.77
CA LEU A 572 1.85 -29.78 23.68
C LEU A 572 1.52 -29.48 22.21
N PRO A 573 0.25 -29.56 21.78
CA PRO A 573 -0.13 -29.25 20.41
C PRO A 573 0.20 -27.79 20.10
N THR A 574 0.54 -27.46 18.86
CA THR A 574 0.83 -26.08 18.41
C THR A 574 2.02 -25.40 19.10
N VAL A 575 2.81 -26.14 19.88
CA VAL A 575 4.06 -25.66 20.48
C VAL A 575 5.25 -26.22 19.68
N GLN A 576 6.17 -25.34 19.33
CA GLN A 576 7.51 -25.71 18.87
C GLN A 576 8.51 -25.22 19.91
N SER A 577 9.57 -25.97 20.13
CA SER A 577 10.59 -25.58 21.11
C SER A 577 11.98 -26.05 20.72
N LEU A 578 12.96 -25.34 21.26
CA LEU A 578 14.37 -25.58 21.04
C LEU A 578 15.13 -25.43 22.36
N ALA A 579 16.09 -26.32 22.60
CA ALA A 579 17.05 -26.14 23.67
C ALA A 579 18.19 -25.25 23.17
N LEU A 580 18.42 -24.14 23.86
CA LEU A 580 19.47 -23.16 23.58
C LEU A 580 20.34 -23.02 24.84
N PHE A 581 21.66 -22.94 24.70
CA PHE A 581 22.58 -22.92 25.83
C PHE A 581 23.14 -21.52 26.07
N HIS A 582 23.11 -21.08 27.33
CA HIS A 582 23.63 -19.80 27.79
C HIS A 582 24.80 -20.00 28.77
N GLY A 583 26.02 -19.87 28.24
CA GLY A 583 27.23 -20.09 29.02
C GLY A 583 27.42 -21.55 29.44
N ASP A 584 28.12 -21.75 30.54
CA ASP A 584 28.56 -23.08 30.99
C ASP A 584 27.51 -23.81 31.87
N ASP A 585 26.58 -23.08 32.49
CA ASP A 585 25.73 -23.63 33.58
C ASP A 585 24.21 -23.59 33.34
N SER A 586 23.73 -23.01 32.22
CA SER A 586 22.29 -22.83 32.00
C SER A 586 21.87 -23.08 30.55
N ALA A 587 20.68 -23.67 30.39
CA ALA A 587 20.01 -23.82 29.12
C ALA A 587 18.63 -23.18 29.18
N GLU A 588 18.10 -22.76 28.04
CA GLU A 588 16.73 -22.31 27.89
C GLU A 588 15.95 -23.24 26.97
N ILE A 589 14.73 -23.55 27.37
CA ILE A 589 13.73 -24.14 26.48
C ILE A 589 12.98 -22.99 25.82
N ALA A 590 13.48 -22.55 24.67
CA ALA A 590 12.88 -21.50 23.87
C ALA A 590 11.63 -22.04 23.17
N CYS A 591 10.45 -21.52 23.52
CA CYS A 591 9.17 -22.00 23.01
C CYS A 591 8.50 -20.98 22.10
N MET A 592 7.97 -21.49 21.00
CA MET A 592 7.14 -20.78 20.04
C MET A 592 5.73 -21.36 20.11
N LEU A 593 4.78 -20.55 20.59
CA LEU A 593 3.37 -20.89 20.74
C LEU A 593 2.66 -20.41 19.48
N LEU A 594 2.37 -21.34 18.56
CA LEU A 594 1.80 -21.03 17.24
C LEU A 594 0.32 -20.62 17.31
N GLU A 595 -0.40 -21.11 18.32
CA GLU A 595 -1.79 -20.75 18.63
C GLU A 595 -1.90 -20.39 20.12
N PRO A 596 -1.47 -19.19 20.53
CA PRO A 596 -1.39 -18.82 21.96
C PRO A 596 -2.76 -18.80 22.67
N ASN A 597 -3.86 -18.68 21.91
CA ASN A 597 -5.23 -18.79 22.45
C ASN A 597 -5.60 -20.23 22.83
N ARG A 598 -4.89 -21.23 22.30
CA ARG A 598 -5.13 -22.66 22.56
C ARG A 598 -4.22 -23.19 23.66
N ILE A 599 -2.93 -22.85 23.58
CA ILE A 599 -1.92 -23.23 24.58
C ILE A 599 -1.21 -21.96 25.05
N GLY A 600 -1.47 -21.58 26.29
CA GLY A 600 -0.84 -20.45 26.95
C GLY A 600 0.54 -20.78 27.55
N PRO A 601 1.31 -19.76 27.95
CA PRO A 601 2.65 -19.90 28.53
C PRO A 601 2.65 -20.62 29.87
N ASP A 602 1.56 -20.52 30.65
CA ASP A 602 1.35 -21.24 31.91
C ASP A 602 1.38 -22.76 31.71
N ARG A 603 0.73 -23.25 30.65
CA ARG A 603 0.75 -24.68 30.30
C ARG A 603 2.11 -25.14 29.82
N VAL A 604 2.82 -24.29 29.08
CA VAL A 604 4.18 -24.58 28.61
C VAL A 604 5.15 -24.62 29.79
N GLN A 605 5.06 -23.65 30.71
CA GLN A 605 5.83 -23.59 31.95
C GLN A 605 5.64 -24.88 32.77
N ALA A 606 4.40 -25.25 33.08
CA ALA A 606 4.09 -26.46 33.85
C ALA A 606 4.61 -27.75 33.17
N GLN A 607 4.55 -27.82 31.84
CA GLN A 607 5.07 -28.96 31.10
C GLN A 607 6.61 -29.05 31.19
N VAL A 608 7.32 -27.92 31.10
CA VAL A 608 8.77 -27.90 31.27
C VAL A 608 9.16 -28.25 32.70
N GLU A 609 8.50 -27.67 33.71
CA GLU A 609 8.72 -27.98 35.13
C GLU A 609 8.54 -29.47 35.43
N MET A 610 7.46 -30.08 34.91
CA MET A 610 7.21 -31.52 35.09
C MET A 610 8.31 -32.37 34.44
N LEU A 611 8.73 -32.05 33.21
CA LEU A 611 9.75 -32.82 32.50
C LEU A 611 11.14 -32.63 33.12
N ALA A 612 11.47 -31.42 33.57
CA ALA A 612 12.72 -31.12 34.24
C ALA A 612 12.81 -31.80 35.62
N ALA A 613 11.71 -31.83 36.38
CA ALA A 613 11.65 -32.52 37.67
C ALA A 613 11.90 -34.04 37.54
N GLN A 614 11.46 -34.66 36.44
CA GLN A 614 11.76 -36.08 36.13
C GLN A 614 13.26 -36.33 35.91
N GLU A 615 14.00 -35.29 35.50
CA GLU A 615 15.43 -35.32 35.24
C GLU A 615 16.24 -34.74 36.42
N GLY A 616 15.58 -34.34 37.51
CA GLY A 616 16.22 -33.74 38.69
C GLY A 616 16.77 -32.32 38.45
N LEU A 617 16.17 -31.57 37.53
CA LEU A 617 16.61 -30.22 37.15
C LEU A 617 15.69 -29.14 37.73
N ASP A 618 16.31 -28.04 38.17
CA ASP A 618 15.60 -26.84 38.58
C ASP A 618 15.20 -25.99 37.37
N VAL A 619 14.01 -25.38 37.45
CA VAL A 619 13.42 -24.56 36.39
C VAL A 619 13.09 -23.18 36.94
N GLU A 620 13.51 -22.14 36.23
CA GLU A 620 13.14 -20.77 36.56
C GLU A 620 11.81 -20.38 35.89
N LYS A 621 11.25 -19.26 36.35
CA LYS A 621 10.06 -18.70 35.72
C LYS A 621 10.41 -18.21 34.32
N GLY A 622 9.69 -18.70 33.31
CA GLY A 622 9.89 -18.25 31.94
C GLY A 622 9.43 -16.81 31.70
N TYR A 623 9.92 -16.24 30.60
CA TYR A 623 9.69 -14.87 30.20
C TYR A 623 9.35 -14.75 28.71
N PHE A 624 8.59 -13.72 28.35
CA PHE A 624 8.30 -13.42 26.95
C PHE A 624 9.47 -12.68 26.31
N THR A 625 9.81 -13.04 25.08
CA THR A 625 10.84 -12.31 24.32
C THR A 625 10.25 -11.16 23.50
N ASP A 626 8.92 -11.05 23.39
CA ASP A 626 8.22 -9.97 22.68
C ASP A 626 7.02 -9.43 23.47
N LEU A 627 6.46 -8.33 22.96
CA LEU A 627 5.24 -7.70 23.44
C LEU A 627 3.99 -8.41 22.89
N SER A 628 2.84 -8.24 23.55
CA SER A 628 1.56 -8.71 23.02
C SER A 628 1.13 -7.89 21.78
N PRO A 629 0.24 -8.42 20.93
CA PRO A 629 -0.32 -7.67 19.79
C PRO A 629 -0.87 -6.31 20.19
N GLU A 630 -1.62 -6.25 21.30
CA GLU A 630 -2.27 -5.04 21.80
C GLU A 630 -1.24 -4.01 22.26
N MET A 631 -0.20 -4.46 22.97
CA MET A 631 0.90 -3.60 23.40
C MET A 631 1.70 -3.06 22.22
N ILE A 632 1.86 -3.87 21.16
CA ILE A 632 2.53 -3.47 19.93
C ILE A 632 1.74 -2.38 19.21
N VAL A 633 0.44 -2.60 19.00
CA VAL A 633 -0.44 -1.59 18.37
C VAL A 633 -0.42 -0.31 19.19
N GLN A 634 -0.57 -0.39 20.51
CA GLN A 634 -0.54 0.79 21.37
C GLN A 634 0.78 1.54 21.29
N LYS A 635 1.92 0.83 21.31
CA LYS A 635 3.24 1.43 21.23
C LYS A 635 3.50 2.08 19.87
N TYR A 636 3.06 1.45 18.78
CA TYR A 636 3.09 2.03 17.44
C TYR A 636 2.31 3.35 17.39
N MET A 637 1.05 3.34 17.86
CA MET A 637 0.19 4.53 17.85
C MET A 637 0.80 5.68 18.68
N ASN A 638 1.42 5.37 19.82
CA ASN A 638 2.11 6.36 20.64
C ASN A 638 3.33 6.96 19.93
N LEU A 639 4.15 6.14 19.28
CA LEU A 639 5.37 6.58 18.61
C LEU A 639 5.07 7.39 17.34
N ILE A 640 4.04 7.01 16.57
CA ILE A 640 3.58 7.77 15.40
C ILE A 640 2.95 9.10 15.80
N SER A 641 2.27 9.16 16.95
CA SER A 641 1.68 10.42 17.44
C SER A 641 2.74 11.37 17.98
N ALA A 642 3.75 10.86 18.69
CA ALA A 642 4.84 11.65 19.24
C ALA A 642 5.81 12.22 18.18
N GLY A 643 5.78 11.71 16.94
CA GLY A 643 6.55 12.25 15.81
C GLY A 643 5.87 13.40 15.07
N ARG A 644 4.64 13.78 15.45
CA ARG A 644 3.86 14.86 14.82
C ARG A 644 3.84 16.18 15.61
N ASP A 645 4.42 16.19 16.81
CA ASP A 645 4.62 17.36 17.69
C ASP A 645 6.07 17.87 17.59
#